data_AF-A0A7S1VK68-F1
#
_entry.id   AF-A0A7S1VK68-F1
#
_cell.length_a   1.000
_cell.length_b   1.000
_cell.length_c   1.000
_cell.angle_alpha   90.00
_cell.angle_beta   90.00
_cell.angle_gamma   90.00
#
_symmetry.space_group_name_H-M   'P 1'
#
loop_
_entity.id
_entity.type
_entity.pdbx_description
1 polymer ?
#
loop_
_entity_poly.entity_id
_entity_poly.type
_entity_poly.pdbx_seq_one_letter_code
_entity_poly.pdbx_strand_id
1 'polypeptide(L)'
;QTKETLTLQASKFGSRCDLSDTFIKKVLKIGLVEKIKDWAAFKEKKAWEKKGGGGGKRGRITGVPKLDDANEAGGRNADKCTLILTEGDSAKALAQAGISVIGADYYGVFPLKGKLLNVREASLKQLMENDEINNIIKILGLQKGKVYTDVKSLRYGHLMIMTDQDHDGSHIKGLVLNMVHTLWPSLLKIEGFLQEFVTPIVKATKGRNVETFFNLPEYRTWKAANNNAKGWSIKYYKGLGTSTDLEAKEYFSLLEDHKIDFTYEASRDDKMMQLAFDKKFADDRKEWLATHDAEAYIDTSSATLDIDTFVNDELVQFSYADCERSIPCAVDGLKPGQRKILYVCLEQKISKDYKVAQLAGAVANKAAYHHGEASLMSTIVGMAQYFVGAHNINLLWPSGQFGTRRQGGKDAASARYIFTRLSSITRFIFREEDDNILSYLDDDGYPVEPKYYMPIIPMALVNGADGIGTGWATSIPNHNVLDIIDNVERLINEEEPVEMAPFYNGFVGTLKWDPAKQNYIVEGGFERVNENTIVIYELPIQKWTQSYKEFLELGVAGNDKVKAWIKDYRENHTSNSVCFTITTIDPLPASDADIMRMFKLTSTISISNFVAFDSRGHIKKYTGGLEILREFFSVRLEHYMKR
;
A
#
# COMPACT_ATOMS: atom_id res chain seq x y z
N GLN A 1 -20.69 -38.52 -53.99
CA GLN A 1 -21.90 -39.23 -53.52
C GLN A 1 -21.98 -39.35 -51.99
N THR A 2 -20.87 -39.43 -51.25
CA THR A 2 -20.88 -39.82 -49.81
C THR A 2 -21.51 -38.81 -48.84
N LYS A 3 -21.56 -37.52 -49.19
CA LYS A 3 -22.20 -36.43 -48.40
C LYS A 3 -21.65 -36.27 -46.96
N GLU A 4 -20.43 -36.69 -46.70
CA GLU A 4 -19.82 -36.62 -45.35
C GLU A 4 -19.43 -35.19 -44.94
N THR A 5 -19.26 -34.28 -45.92
CA THR A 5 -18.91 -32.87 -45.66
C THR A 5 -19.99 -31.94 -46.20
N LEU A 6 -20.63 -31.18 -45.31
CA LEU A 6 -21.60 -30.16 -45.69
C LEU A 6 -20.87 -28.92 -46.23
N THR A 7 -21.15 -28.55 -47.47
CA THR A 7 -20.56 -27.38 -48.14
C THR A 7 -21.53 -26.21 -48.30
N LEU A 8 -22.79 -26.41 -47.90
CA LEU A 8 -23.82 -25.38 -47.95
C LEU A 8 -23.44 -24.22 -47.02
N GLN A 9 -23.63 -22.97 -47.47
CA GLN A 9 -23.30 -21.80 -46.67
C GLN A 9 -24.34 -21.60 -45.55
N ALA A 10 -23.91 -21.15 -44.38
CA ALA A 10 -24.75 -20.99 -43.19
C ALA A 10 -25.99 -20.10 -43.43
N SER A 11 -25.87 -19.08 -44.30
CA SER A 11 -26.99 -18.22 -44.70
C SER A 11 -28.10 -18.94 -45.47
N LYS A 12 -27.84 -20.14 -45.98
CA LYS A 12 -28.75 -20.95 -46.80
C LYS A 12 -29.28 -22.19 -46.07
N PHE A 13 -29.07 -22.31 -44.75
CA PHE A 13 -29.50 -23.47 -43.95
C PHE A 13 -31.01 -23.54 -43.71
N GLY A 14 -31.77 -22.48 -44.01
CA GLY A 14 -33.22 -22.43 -43.78
C GLY A 14 -33.63 -22.36 -42.30
N SER A 15 -32.67 -22.37 -41.38
CA SER A 15 -32.83 -22.19 -39.94
C SER A 15 -31.53 -21.64 -39.34
N ARG A 16 -31.62 -21.06 -38.14
CA ARG A 16 -30.49 -20.51 -37.40
C ARG A 16 -30.34 -21.26 -36.08
N CYS A 17 -29.10 -21.62 -35.73
CA CYS A 17 -28.76 -22.22 -34.45
C CYS A 17 -27.99 -21.18 -33.62
N ASP A 18 -28.70 -20.43 -32.79
CA ASP A 18 -28.09 -19.51 -31.83
C ASP A 18 -27.85 -20.23 -30.51
N LEU A 19 -26.62 -20.16 -30.00
CA LEU A 19 -26.26 -20.74 -28.72
C LEU A 19 -26.82 -19.85 -27.60
N SER A 20 -27.63 -20.43 -26.71
CA SER A 20 -28.19 -19.69 -25.57
C SER A 20 -27.13 -19.36 -24.52
N ASP A 21 -27.28 -18.22 -23.83
CA ASP A 21 -26.41 -17.82 -22.72
C ASP A 21 -26.35 -18.90 -21.62
N THR A 22 -27.45 -19.60 -21.38
CA THR A 22 -27.53 -20.70 -20.42
C THR A 22 -26.63 -21.87 -20.82
N PHE A 23 -26.59 -22.20 -22.12
CA PHE A 23 -25.71 -23.24 -22.66
C PHE A 23 -24.24 -22.82 -22.54
N ILE A 24 -23.91 -21.58 -22.93
CA ILE A 24 -22.55 -21.03 -22.78
C ILE A 24 -22.10 -21.06 -21.32
N LYS A 25 -22.94 -20.63 -20.37
CA LYS A 25 -22.63 -20.68 -18.93
C LYS A 25 -22.39 -22.10 -18.42
N LYS A 26 -23.11 -23.11 -18.94
CA LYS A 26 -22.88 -24.52 -18.59
C LYS A 26 -21.55 -25.02 -19.16
N VAL A 27 -21.24 -24.70 -20.42
CA VAL A 27 -19.96 -25.06 -21.05
C VAL A 27 -18.77 -24.41 -20.33
N LEU A 28 -18.89 -23.16 -19.87
CA LEU A 28 -17.84 -22.51 -19.09
C LEU A 28 -17.57 -23.19 -17.74
N LYS A 29 -18.54 -23.96 -17.19
CA LYS A 29 -18.41 -24.68 -15.92
C LYS A 29 -17.78 -26.08 -16.03
N ILE A 30 -17.55 -26.61 -17.24
CA ILE A 30 -17.03 -27.99 -17.42
C ILE A 30 -15.51 -28.12 -17.25
N GLY A 31 -14.83 -27.08 -16.76
CA GLY A 31 -13.37 -27.09 -16.61
C GLY A 31 -12.59 -26.71 -17.88
N LEU A 32 -13.28 -26.33 -18.97
CA LEU A 32 -12.64 -25.95 -20.23
C LEU A 32 -11.86 -24.63 -20.08
N VAL A 33 -12.40 -23.69 -19.31
CA VAL A 33 -11.77 -22.39 -19.06
C VAL A 33 -10.46 -22.57 -18.30
N GLU A 34 -10.46 -23.43 -17.27
CA GLU A 34 -9.28 -23.81 -16.50
C GLU A 34 -8.23 -24.45 -17.41
N LYS A 35 -8.61 -25.43 -18.24
CA LYS A 35 -7.67 -26.04 -19.20
C LYS A 35 -7.12 -25.07 -20.23
N ILE A 36 -7.93 -24.12 -20.72
CA ILE A 36 -7.47 -23.06 -21.64
C ILE A 36 -6.52 -22.11 -20.92
N LYS A 37 -6.81 -21.74 -19.67
CA LYS A 37 -5.92 -20.93 -18.83
C LYS A 37 -4.60 -21.66 -18.56
N ASP A 38 -4.65 -22.94 -18.21
CA ASP A 38 -3.47 -23.78 -17.98
C ASP A 38 -2.63 -23.92 -19.26
N TRP A 39 -3.28 -24.12 -20.41
CA TRP A 39 -2.60 -24.19 -21.70
C TRP A 39 -2.02 -22.84 -22.13
N ALA A 40 -2.73 -21.74 -21.89
CA ALA A 40 -2.22 -20.38 -22.12
C ALA A 40 -1.01 -20.11 -21.22
N ALA A 41 -1.11 -20.37 -19.92
CA ALA A 41 -0.03 -20.26 -18.95
C ALA A 41 1.16 -21.15 -19.35
N PHE A 42 0.92 -22.37 -19.81
CA PHE A 42 1.97 -23.27 -20.32
C PHE A 42 2.66 -22.71 -21.58
N LYS A 43 1.89 -22.19 -22.54
CA LYS A 43 2.42 -21.60 -23.77
C LYS A 43 3.24 -20.34 -23.47
N GLU A 44 2.76 -19.51 -22.55
CA GLU A 44 3.46 -18.30 -22.11
C GLU A 44 4.71 -18.64 -21.28
N LYS A 45 4.64 -19.62 -20.37
CA LYS A 45 5.81 -20.15 -19.64
C LYS A 45 6.87 -20.69 -20.59
N LYS A 46 6.46 -21.47 -21.61
CA LYS A 46 7.36 -21.96 -22.66
C LYS A 46 7.94 -20.82 -23.52
N ALA A 47 7.17 -19.76 -23.77
CA ALA A 47 7.66 -18.56 -24.47
C ALA A 47 8.65 -17.75 -23.62
N TRP A 48 8.40 -17.67 -22.31
CA TRP A 48 9.29 -17.06 -21.32
C TRP A 48 10.61 -17.84 -21.18
N GLU A 49 10.53 -19.18 -21.15
CA GLU A 49 11.68 -20.10 -21.18
C GLU A 49 12.46 -19.96 -22.50
N LYS A 50 11.77 -19.89 -23.66
CA LYS A 50 12.41 -19.76 -24.99
C LYS A 50 13.01 -18.39 -25.29
N LYS A 51 12.43 -17.29 -24.80
CA LYS A 51 13.01 -15.94 -24.89
C LYS A 51 14.13 -15.72 -23.86
N GLY A 52 14.30 -16.64 -22.91
CA GLY A 52 15.23 -16.57 -21.80
C GLY A 52 16.68 -16.90 -22.16
N GLY A 53 17.33 -16.10 -23.01
CA GLY A 53 18.79 -16.03 -23.09
C GLY A 53 19.43 -15.28 -21.90
N GLY A 54 18.81 -15.33 -20.71
CA GLY A 54 19.19 -14.53 -19.54
C GLY A 54 20.01 -15.33 -18.53
N GLY A 55 21.19 -14.81 -18.17
CA GLY A 55 21.90 -15.15 -16.95
C GLY A 55 22.75 -16.42 -16.96
N GLY A 56 23.28 -16.90 -18.09
CA GLY A 56 24.37 -17.88 -17.99
C GLY A 56 25.55 -17.31 -17.18
N LYS A 57 26.31 -18.15 -16.46
CA LYS A 57 27.56 -17.72 -15.82
C LYS A 57 28.45 -17.01 -16.84
N ARG A 58 28.72 -15.74 -16.58
CA ARG A 58 29.61 -14.87 -17.37
C ARG A 58 30.60 -14.23 -16.41
N GLY A 59 31.82 -13.98 -16.87
CA GLY A 59 32.84 -13.33 -16.06
C GLY A 59 32.38 -11.96 -15.58
N ARG A 60 32.23 -10.99 -16.48
CA ARG A 60 31.83 -9.62 -16.13
C ARG A 60 30.46 -9.24 -16.69
N ILE A 61 29.69 -8.49 -15.91
CA ILE A 61 28.40 -7.94 -16.32
C ILE A 61 28.55 -6.49 -16.78
N THR A 62 27.89 -6.14 -17.89
CA THR A 62 27.80 -4.78 -18.42
C THR A 62 26.35 -4.33 -18.51
N GLY A 63 26.10 -3.02 -18.49
CA GLY A 63 24.75 -2.45 -18.63
C GLY A 63 23.90 -2.46 -17.36
N VAL A 64 24.52 -2.62 -16.19
CA VAL A 64 23.88 -2.43 -14.88
C VAL A 64 24.73 -1.41 -14.10
N PRO A 65 24.52 -0.09 -14.28
CA PRO A 65 25.45 0.93 -13.78
C PRO A 65 25.60 1.00 -12.26
N LYS A 66 24.57 0.61 -11.51
CA LYS A 66 24.59 0.65 -10.05
C LYS A 66 25.20 -0.59 -9.40
N LEU A 67 25.59 -1.60 -10.17
CA LEU A 67 26.27 -2.79 -9.65
C LEU A 67 27.74 -2.47 -9.40
N ASP A 68 28.18 -2.69 -8.16
CA ASP A 68 29.60 -2.86 -7.88
C ASP A 68 29.85 -4.36 -7.77
N ASP A 69 30.41 -4.93 -8.83
CA ASP A 69 30.56 -6.37 -9.00
C ASP A 69 31.81 -6.84 -8.25
N ALA A 70 31.75 -7.98 -7.56
CA ALA A 70 32.92 -8.57 -6.93
C ALA A 70 33.95 -8.98 -7.99
N ASN A 71 35.24 -8.81 -7.72
CA ASN A 71 36.28 -9.06 -8.73
C ASN A 71 36.30 -10.53 -9.21
N GLU A 72 35.97 -11.48 -8.32
CA GLU A 72 35.93 -12.92 -8.63
C GLU A 72 34.54 -13.43 -9.07
N ALA A 73 33.53 -12.55 -9.13
CA ALA A 73 32.16 -12.93 -9.49
C ALA A 73 32.10 -13.55 -10.90
N GLY A 74 31.42 -14.68 -11.03
CA GLY A 74 31.33 -15.42 -12.30
C GLY A 74 32.62 -16.14 -12.73
N GLY A 75 33.70 -16.03 -11.94
CA GLY A 75 34.97 -16.71 -12.15
C GLY A 75 35.05 -18.11 -11.54
N ARG A 76 36.28 -18.53 -11.18
CA ARG A 76 36.54 -19.83 -10.54
C ARG A 76 36.12 -19.86 -9.07
N ASN A 77 36.25 -18.72 -8.37
CA ASN A 77 35.88 -18.56 -6.96
C ASN A 77 34.48 -17.96 -6.76
N ALA A 78 33.62 -18.06 -7.78
CA ALA A 78 32.27 -17.51 -7.76
C ALA A 78 31.41 -18.07 -6.60
N ASP A 79 31.66 -19.31 -6.20
CA ASP A 79 31.03 -19.99 -5.07
C ASP A 79 31.33 -19.34 -3.72
N LYS A 80 32.43 -18.57 -3.60
CA LYS A 80 32.79 -17.81 -2.41
C LYS A 80 32.27 -16.38 -2.43
N CYS A 81 31.73 -15.94 -3.57
CA CYS A 81 31.31 -14.56 -3.74
C CYS A 81 29.90 -14.36 -3.17
N THR A 82 29.72 -13.26 -2.43
CA THR A 82 28.45 -12.80 -1.88
C THR A 82 27.97 -11.55 -2.59
N LEU A 83 26.73 -11.57 -3.09
CA LEU A 83 26.05 -10.37 -3.58
C LEU A 83 25.20 -9.77 -2.46
N ILE A 84 25.49 -8.53 -2.07
CA ILE A 84 24.72 -7.79 -1.08
C ILE A 84 23.64 -6.97 -1.78
N LEU A 85 22.37 -7.29 -1.55
CA LEU A 85 21.23 -6.48 -1.96
C LEU A 85 20.93 -5.46 -0.86
N THR A 86 20.97 -4.18 -1.22
CA THR A 86 20.82 -3.08 -0.26
C THR A 86 19.51 -2.32 -0.45
N GLU A 87 18.89 -1.86 0.64
CA GLU A 87 17.73 -0.98 0.58
C GLU A 87 18.13 0.45 0.19
N GLY A 88 18.04 0.74 -1.11
CA GLY A 88 18.37 2.06 -1.65
C GLY A 88 19.86 2.38 -1.67
N ASP A 89 20.17 3.59 -2.13
CA ASP A 89 21.55 4.03 -2.32
C ASP A 89 22.27 4.35 -0.98
N SER A 90 21.52 4.61 0.10
CA SER A 90 22.08 4.90 1.42
C SER A 90 22.68 3.63 2.05
N ALA A 91 21.96 2.52 2.01
CA ALA A 91 22.47 1.22 2.45
C ALA A 91 23.63 0.74 1.56
N LYS A 92 23.59 1.03 0.25
CA LYS A 92 24.71 0.76 -0.66
C LYS A 92 26.00 1.44 -0.19
N ALA A 93 25.94 2.72 0.18
CA ALA A 93 27.11 3.45 0.65
C ALA A 93 27.73 2.82 1.90
N LEU A 94 26.89 2.38 2.84
CA LEU A 94 27.33 1.65 4.03
C LEU A 94 28.04 0.34 3.67
N ALA A 95 27.44 -0.45 2.77
CA ALA A 95 28.04 -1.69 2.29
C ALA A 95 29.38 -1.46 1.56
N GLN A 96 29.50 -0.42 0.73
CA GLN A 96 30.75 -0.06 0.08
C GLN A 96 31.85 0.30 1.09
N ALA A 97 31.50 1.06 2.14
CA ALA A 97 32.42 1.39 3.22
C ALA A 97 32.91 0.14 3.96
N GLY A 98 32.01 -0.81 4.24
CA GLY A 98 32.34 -2.11 4.83
C GLY A 98 33.23 -2.98 3.94
N ILE A 99 32.88 -3.12 2.65
CA ILE A 99 33.66 -3.88 1.65
C ILE A 99 35.10 -3.36 1.53
N SER A 100 35.34 -2.07 1.77
CA SER A 100 36.69 -1.50 1.75
C SER A 100 37.66 -2.13 2.78
N VAL A 101 37.15 -2.79 3.82
CA VAL A 101 37.94 -3.48 4.86
C VAL A 101 38.13 -4.96 4.56
N ILE A 102 37.07 -5.64 4.12
CA ILE A 102 37.12 -7.10 3.85
C ILE A 102 37.58 -7.46 2.43
N GLY A 103 37.64 -6.46 1.53
CA GLY A 103 38.07 -6.61 0.14
C GLY A 103 36.93 -6.82 -0.86
N ALA A 104 37.09 -6.25 -2.05
CA ALA A 104 36.09 -6.32 -3.13
C ALA A 104 36.18 -7.60 -3.98
N ASP A 105 37.05 -8.54 -3.63
CA ASP A 105 37.26 -9.76 -4.42
C ASP A 105 36.05 -10.69 -4.36
N TYR A 106 35.49 -10.86 -3.16
CA TYR A 106 34.39 -11.79 -2.90
C TYR A 106 33.06 -11.10 -2.57
N TYR A 107 33.01 -9.77 -2.51
CA TYR A 107 31.79 -9.05 -2.12
C TYR A 107 31.39 -8.03 -3.19
N GLY A 108 30.17 -8.19 -3.71
CA GLY A 108 29.54 -7.25 -4.62
C GLY A 108 28.33 -6.61 -3.97
N VAL A 109 27.91 -5.44 -4.43
CA VAL A 109 26.74 -4.72 -3.91
C VAL A 109 25.84 -4.22 -5.03
N PHE A 110 24.53 -4.37 -4.84
CA PHE A 110 23.51 -3.85 -5.74
C PHE A 110 22.34 -3.24 -4.96
N PRO A 111 21.97 -1.96 -5.20
CA PRO A 111 20.87 -1.31 -4.51
C PRO A 111 19.53 -1.64 -5.16
N LEU A 112 18.57 -2.02 -4.33
CA LEU A 112 17.15 -2.07 -4.70
C LEU A 112 16.60 -0.65 -4.78
N LYS A 113 15.71 -0.39 -5.75
CA LYS A 113 15.02 0.88 -5.92
C LYS A 113 13.92 1.10 -4.88
N GLY A 114 13.43 0.02 -4.26
CA GLY A 114 12.37 0.04 -3.26
C GLY A 114 11.78 -1.37 -3.06
N LYS A 115 10.50 -1.44 -2.73
CA LYS A 115 9.77 -2.72 -2.56
C LYS A 115 9.80 -3.53 -3.86
N LEU A 116 10.37 -4.73 -3.77
CA LEU A 116 10.47 -5.65 -4.90
C LEU A 116 9.06 -6.10 -5.36
N LEU A 117 8.88 -6.32 -6.66
CA LEU A 117 7.62 -6.83 -7.19
C LEU A 117 7.32 -8.22 -6.62
N ASN A 118 6.12 -8.41 -6.06
CA ASN A 118 5.65 -9.74 -5.65
C ASN A 118 5.46 -10.63 -6.90
N VAL A 119 6.43 -11.50 -7.15
CA VAL A 119 6.53 -12.29 -8.39
C VAL A 119 5.48 -13.39 -8.50
N ARG A 120 4.89 -13.83 -7.38
CA ARG A 120 3.87 -14.89 -7.35
C ARG A 120 2.58 -14.47 -8.05
N GLU A 121 2.28 -13.17 -7.95
CA GLU A 121 1.05 -12.56 -8.45
C GLU A 121 1.26 -11.77 -9.73
N ALA A 122 2.50 -11.66 -10.18
CA ALA A 122 2.86 -10.86 -11.35
C ALA A 122 2.61 -11.64 -12.63
N SER A 123 1.97 -10.99 -13.60
CA SER A 123 1.88 -11.52 -14.96
C SER A 123 3.29 -11.65 -15.58
N LEU A 124 3.43 -12.57 -16.53
CA LEU A 124 4.68 -12.71 -17.28
C LEU A 124 5.06 -11.40 -17.98
N LYS A 125 4.10 -10.58 -18.42
CA LYS A 125 4.42 -9.26 -18.97
C LYS A 125 5.10 -8.36 -17.92
N GLN A 126 4.51 -8.25 -16.73
CA GLN A 126 5.05 -7.44 -15.63
C GLN A 126 6.44 -7.90 -15.20
N LEU A 127 6.66 -9.22 -15.11
CA LEU A 127 7.97 -9.76 -14.77
C LEU A 127 9.01 -9.51 -15.88
N MET A 128 8.61 -9.53 -17.16
CA MET A 128 9.52 -9.22 -18.28
C MET A 128 9.90 -7.75 -18.32
N GLU A 129 8.96 -6.86 -18.01
CA GLU A 129 9.15 -5.40 -18.01
C GLU A 129 9.80 -4.87 -16.72
N ASN A 130 9.93 -5.72 -15.69
CA ASN A 130 10.58 -5.33 -14.44
C ASN A 130 12.11 -5.40 -14.57
N ASP A 131 12.74 -4.24 -14.78
CA ASP A 131 14.19 -4.12 -14.91
C ASP A 131 14.96 -4.59 -13.67
N GLU A 132 14.40 -4.42 -12.48
CA GLU A 132 15.09 -4.75 -11.22
C GLU A 132 15.27 -6.26 -11.04
N ILE A 133 14.19 -7.04 -11.20
CA ILE A 133 14.26 -8.51 -11.19
C ILE A 133 15.18 -9.01 -12.30
N ASN A 134 15.08 -8.44 -13.51
CA ASN A 134 15.95 -8.81 -14.63
C ASN A 134 17.43 -8.51 -14.35
N ASN A 135 17.73 -7.41 -13.65
CA ASN A 135 19.08 -7.09 -13.22
C ASN A 135 19.58 -8.10 -12.19
N ILE A 136 18.79 -8.45 -11.18
CA ILE A 136 19.18 -9.48 -10.19
C ILE A 136 19.46 -10.82 -10.87
N ILE A 137 18.58 -11.26 -11.78
CA ILE A 137 18.77 -12.47 -12.60
C ILE A 137 20.11 -12.43 -13.35
N LYS A 138 20.40 -11.29 -13.98
CA LYS A 138 21.61 -11.09 -14.77
C LYS A 138 22.88 -11.05 -13.90
N ILE A 139 22.82 -10.41 -12.73
CA ILE A 139 23.93 -10.27 -11.79
C ILE A 139 24.30 -11.63 -11.20
N LEU A 140 23.30 -12.39 -10.71
CA LEU A 140 23.50 -13.71 -10.09
C LEU A 140 23.79 -14.81 -11.12
N GLY A 141 23.49 -14.59 -12.39
CA GLY A 141 23.58 -15.65 -13.39
C GLY A 141 22.48 -16.71 -13.19
N LEU A 142 21.26 -16.26 -12.91
CA LEU A 142 20.11 -17.14 -12.76
C LEU A 142 19.54 -17.54 -14.11
N GLN A 143 19.21 -18.81 -14.25
CA GLN A 143 18.64 -19.42 -15.43
C GLN A 143 17.19 -19.79 -15.14
N LYS A 144 16.28 -19.36 -16.02
CA LYS A 144 14.85 -19.58 -15.86
C LYS A 144 14.51 -21.07 -16.00
N GLY A 145 13.75 -21.61 -15.04
CA GLY A 145 13.31 -23.02 -15.05
C GLY A 145 14.37 -24.03 -14.65
N LYS A 146 15.57 -23.59 -14.26
CA LYS A 146 16.63 -24.48 -13.77
C LYS A 146 16.40 -24.85 -12.31
N VAL A 147 16.52 -26.14 -12.02
CA VAL A 147 16.65 -26.66 -10.65
C VAL A 147 18.12 -26.66 -10.30
N TYR A 148 18.47 -25.94 -9.23
CA TYR A 148 19.84 -25.80 -8.74
C TYR A 148 20.10 -26.79 -7.62
N THR A 149 21.12 -27.63 -7.77
CA THR A 149 21.64 -28.52 -6.73
C THR A 149 22.92 -27.96 -6.07
N ASP A 150 23.57 -27.00 -6.74
CA ASP A 150 24.75 -26.28 -6.28
C ASP A 150 24.78 -24.88 -6.89
N VAL A 151 25.73 -24.06 -6.42
CA VAL A 151 25.93 -22.67 -6.86
C VAL A 151 26.97 -22.51 -7.97
N LYS A 152 27.57 -23.60 -8.48
CA LYS A 152 28.73 -23.51 -9.41
C LYS A 152 28.41 -22.81 -10.72
N SER A 153 27.15 -22.92 -11.14
CA SER A 153 26.63 -22.29 -12.35
C SER A 153 26.15 -20.85 -12.18
N LEU A 154 26.20 -20.32 -10.95
CA LEU A 154 25.90 -18.93 -10.63
C LEU A 154 27.17 -18.07 -10.70
N ARG A 155 26.97 -16.76 -10.66
CA ARG A 155 28.05 -15.77 -10.53
C ARG A 155 28.44 -15.49 -9.08
N TYR A 156 27.51 -15.74 -8.16
CA TYR A 156 27.68 -15.59 -6.73
C TYR A 156 27.19 -16.86 -6.04
N GLY A 157 27.91 -17.30 -5.01
CA GLY A 157 27.54 -18.43 -4.17
C GLY A 157 26.53 -18.04 -3.10
N HIS A 158 26.52 -16.78 -2.70
CA HIS A 158 25.68 -16.27 -1.63
C HIS A 158 24.95 -14.99 -2.06
N LEU A 159 23.75 -14.80 -1.51
CA LEU A 159 22.89 -13.64 -1.66
C LEU A 159 22.58 -13.12 -0.27
N MET A 160 23.13 -11.97 0.08
CA MET A 160 22.95 -11.32 1.38
C MET A 160 21.99 -10.15 1.24
N ILE A 161 21.00 -10.07 2.13
CA ILE A 161 20.02 -8.99 2.19
C ILE A 161 20.44 -8.02 3.29
N MET A 162 20.52 -6.73 2.95
CA MET A 162 20.90 -5.67 3.87
C MET A 162 19.89 -4.52 3.79
N THR A 163 18.94 -4.52 4.72
CA THR A 163 17.86 -3.53 4.81
C THR A 163 17.98 -2.71 6.08
N ASP A 164 17.24 -1.61 6.14
CA ASP A 164 17.04 -0.92 7.40
C ASP A 164 16.38 -1.90 8.39
N GLN A 165 16.74 -1.81 9.67
CA GLN A 165 16.17 -2.65 10.74
C GLN A 165 14.86 -2.04 11.23
N ASP A 166 13.95 -1.84 10.27
CA ASP A 166 12.58 -1.38 10.46
C ASP A 166 11.60 -2.35 9.79
N HIS A 167 10.31 -2.09 9.98
CA HIS A 167 9.26 -2.95 9.45
C HIS A 167 9.26 -3.03 7.90
N ASP A 168 9.56 -1.93 7.19
CA ASP A 168 9.57 -1.95 5.72
C ASP A 168 10.77 -2.74 5.17
N GLY A 169 11.90 -2.74 5.89
CA GLY A 169 13.05 -3.60 5.65
C GLY A 169 12.69 -5.08 5.75
N SER A 170 11.99 -5.50 6.81
CA SER A 170 11.48 -6.88 6.96
C SER A 170 10.59 -7.30 5.78
N HIS A 171 9.77 -6.39 5.24
CA HIS A 171 9.00 -6.67 4.05
C HIS A 171 9.85 -6.85 2.79
N ILE A 172 10.91 -6.05 2.62
CA ILE A 172 11.87 -6.21 1.52
C ILE A 172 12.56 -7.57 1.63
N LYS A 173 13.02 -7.98 2.82
CA LYS A 173 13.57 -9.33 3.06
C LYS A 173 12.60 -10.40 2.61
N GLY A 174 11.35 -10.32 3.06
CA GLY A 174 10.28 -11.25 2.70
C GLY A 174 9.99 -11.29 1.20
N LEU A 175 10.01 -10.14 0.49
CA LEU A 175 9.81 -10.09 -0.96
C LEU A 175 10.97 -10.70 -1.75
N VAL A 176 12.22 -10.50 -1.32
CA VAL A 176 13.40 -11.16 -1.91
C VAL A 176 13.32 -12.66 -1.68
N LEU A 177 13.01 -13.10 -0.45
CA LEU A 177 12.78 -14.50 -0.11
C LEU A 177 11.66 -15.10 -0.97
N ASN A 178 10.53 -14.41 -1.12
CA ASN A 178 9.42 -14.83 -1.98
C ASN A 178 9.81 -14.92 -3.46
N MET A 179 10.68 -14.03 -3.95
CA MET A 179 11.21 -14.11 -5.30
C MET A 179 12.03 -15.39 -5.50
N VAL A 180 12.97 -15.67 -4.60
CA VAL A 180 13.81 -16.89 -4.66
C VAL A 180 12.94 -18.14 -4.51
N HIS A 181 12.04 -18.16 -3.53
CA HIS A 181 11.09 -19.25 -3.29
C HIS A 181 10.21 -19.54 -4.52
N THR A 182 9.67 -18.50 -5.17
CA THR A 182 8.72 -18.68 -6.27
C THR A 182 9.41 -19.06 -7.58
N LEU A 183 10.57 -18.45 -7.87
CA LEU A 183 11.24 -18.64 -9.16
C LEU A 183 12.29 -19.77 -9.14
N TRP A 184 12.96 -19.99 -8.01
CA TRP A 184 14.05 -20.96 -7.84
C TRP A 184 14.06 -21.59 -6.42
N PRO A 185 13.00 -22.30 -5.99
CA PRO A 185 12.90 -22.85 -4.63
C PRO A 185 14.06 -23.78 -4.26
N SER A 186 14.68 -24.44 -5.25
CA SER A 186 15.84 -25.30 -5.03
C SER A 186 17.06 -24.57 -4.46
N LEU A 187 17.19 -23.26 -4.69
CA LEU A 187 18.30 -22.47 -4.13
C LEU A 187 18.19 -22.29 -2.61
N LEU A 188 16.97 -22.25 -2.07
CA LEU A 188 16.76 -22.16 -0.61
C LEU A 188 17.20 -23.44 0.11
N LYS A 189 17.29 -24.57 -0.60
CA LYS A 189 17.81 -25.84 -0.05
C LYS A 189 19.33 -25.88 0.05
N ILE A 190 20.03 -24.89 -0.54
CA ILE A 190 21.48 -24.81 -0.47
C ILE A 190 21.82 -23.97 0.76
N GLU A 191 22.45 -24.60 1.75
CA GLU A 191 22.86 -23.94 2.99
C GLU A 191 23.75 -22.72 2.72
N GLY A 192 23.46 -21.63 3.42
CA GLY A 192 24.17 -20.36 3.28
C GLY A 192 23.91 -19.61 1.97
N PHE A 193 23.06 -20.09 1.06
CA PHE A 193 22.78 -19.35 -0.18
C PHE A 193 22.11 -18.00 0.09
N LEU A 194 21.09 -17.97 0.95
CA LEU A 194 20.39 -16.74 1.32
C LEU A 194 20.77 -16.33 2.73
N GLN A 195 21.21 -15.09 2.88
CA GLN A 195 21.76 -14.55 4.12
C GLN A 195 21.13 -13.19 4.41
N GLU A 196 21.14 -12.78 5.66
CA GLU A 196 20.81 -11.44 6.11
C GLU A 196 22.02 -10.79 6.77
N PHE A 197 22.16 -9.47 6.58
CA PHE A 197 23.05 -8.63 7.34
C PHE A 197 22.26 -7.79 8.35
N VAL A 198 22.43 -8.06 9.65
CA VAL A 198 21.78 -7.32 10.74
C VAL A 198 22.66 -6.18 11.25
N THR A 199 22.03 -5.07 11.65
CA THR A 199 22.75 -3.94 12.28
C THR A 199 22.13 -3.60 13.62
N PRO A 200 22.91 -3.04 14.57
CA PRO A 200 22.37 -2.63 15.86
C PRO A 200 21.35 -1.51 15.69
N ILE A 201 20.22 -1.61 16.40
CA ILE A 201 19.18 -0.57 16.41
C ILE A 201 19.37 0.46 17.53
N VAL A 202 20.05 0.07 18.62
CA VAL A 202 20.33 0.93 19.77
C VAL A 202 21.76 0.72 20.23
N LYS A 203 22.46 1.83 20.47
CA LYS A 203 23.79 1.85 21.10
C LYS A 203 23.74 2.69 22.36
N ALA A 204 24.09 2.08 23.49
CA ALA A 204 24.21 2.77 24.77
C ALA A 204 25.69 2.95 25.10
N THR A 205 26.11 4.20 25.30
CA THR A 205 27.52 4.54 25.57
C THR A 205 27.68 5.20 26.94
N LYS A 206 28.61 4.71 27.76
CA LYS A 206 28.99 5.31 29.05
C LYS A 206 30.50 5.23 29.25
N GLY A 207 31.18 6.36 29.02
CA GLY A 207 32.64 6.43 29.07
C GLY A 207 33.26 5.56 27.97
N ARG A 208 33.92 4.46 28.33
CA ARG A 208 34.49 3.48 27.39
C ARG A 208 33.58 2.27 27.13
N ASN A 209 32.52 2.11 27.93
CA ASN A 209 31.61 0.98 27.77
C ASN A 209 30.58 1.32 26.69
N VAL A 210 30.41 0.39 25.76
CA VAL A 210 29.46 0.49 24.64
C VAL A 210 28.68 -0.80 24.63
N GLU A 211 27.37 -0.70 24.82
CA GLU A 211 26.44 -1.81 24.70
C GLU A 211 25.62 -1.62 23.42
N THR A 212 25.49 -2.68 22.61
CA THR A 212 24.77 -2.68 21.34
C THR A 212 23.61 -3.65 21.40
N PHE A 213 22.45 -3.22 20.92
CA PHE A 213 21.23 -4.01 20.91
C PHE A 213 20.68 -4.07 19.48
N PHE A 214 20.26 -5.26 19.06
CA PHE A 214 19.74 -5.53 17.72
C PHE A 214 18.21 -5.55 17.67
N ASN A 215 17.55 -5.64 18.83
CA ASN A 215 16.11 -5.50 18.96
C ASN A 215 15.73 -4.63 20.18
N LEU A 216 14.53 -4.06 20.16
CA LEU A 216 14.04 -3.16 21.21
C LEU A 216 13.74 -3.90 22.53
N PRO A 217 13.18 -5.12 22.53
CA PRO A 217 12.95 -5.88 23.76
C PRO A 217 14.22 -6.11 24.59
N GLU A 218 15.34 -6.48 23.98
CA GLU A 218 16.64 -6.62 24.66
C GLU A 218 17.08 -5.30 25.29
N TYR A 219 17.02 -4.20 24.54
CA TYR A 219 17.36 -2.88 25.05
C TYR A 219 16.45 -2.47 26.22
N ARG A 220 15.15 -2.71 26.14
CA ARG A 220 14.18 -2.40 27.22
C ARG A 220 14.50 -3.19 28.49
N THR A 221 14.79 -4.48 28.35
CA THR A 221 15.18 -5.37 29.45
C THR A 221 16.48 -4.89 30.10
N TRP A 222 17.49 -4.59 29.29
CA TRP A 222 18.76 -4.03 29.77
C TRP A 222 18.57 -2.66 30.44
N LYS A 223 17.77 -1.78 29.86
CA LYS A 223 17.48 -0.44 30.40
C LYS A 223 16.85 -0.54 31.79
N ALA A 224 15.85 -1.41 31.96
CA ALA A 224 15.19 -1.64 33.24
C ALA A 224 16.17 -2.19 34.29
N ALA A 225 17.03 -3.13 33.91
CA ALA A 225 18.07 -3.69 34.79
C ALA A 225 19.18 -2.68 35.15
N ASN A 226 19.42 -1.67 34.31
CA ASN A 226 20.52 -0.71 34.44
C ASN A 226 20.07 0.69 34.85
N ASN A 227 19.24 0.79 35.90
CA ASN A 227 18.75 2.06 36.47
C ASN A 227 18.12 2.98 35.40
N ASN A 228 17.28 2.42 34.53
CA ASN A 228 16.64 3.11 33.41
C ASN A 228 17.63 3.81 32.46
N ALA A 229 18.81 3.21 32.26
CA ALA A 229 19.91 3.76 31.48
C ALA A 229 20.41 5.14 31.95
N LYS A 230 20.20 5.51 33.22
CA LYS A 230 20.63 6.80 33.75
C LYS A 230 22.16 6.96 33.65
N GLY A 231 22.59 8.04 33.01
CA GLY A 231 24.01 8.35 32.78
C GLY A 231 24.65 7.61 31.60
N TRP A 232 23.85 6.89 30.79
CA TRP A 232 24.24 6.41 29.48
C TRP A 232 23.75 7.39 28.40
N SER A 233 24.55 7.55 27.34
CA SER A 233 24.13 8.21 26.11
C SER A 233 23.51 7.18 25.19
N ILE A 234 22.23 7.33 24.86
CA ILE A 234 21.50 6.41 24.00
C ILE A 234 21.41 6.99 22.59
N LYS A 235 21.84 6.21 21.59
CA LYS A 235 21.67 6.54 20.18
C LYS A 235 20.84 5.45 19.50
N TYR A 236 19.78 5.88 18.83
CA TYR A 236 18.91 5.02 18.03
C TYR A 236 19.34 5.07 16.55
N TYR A 237 19.35 3.91 15.89
CA TYR A 237 19.75 3.73 14.50
C TYR A 237 18.51 3.31 13.71
N LYS A 238 17.82 4.29 13.12
CA LYS A 238 16.53 4.06 12.43
C LYS A 238 16.68 3.64 10.96
N GLY A 239 17.85 3.86 10.39
CA GLY A 239 18.19 3.40 9.05
C GLY A 239 19.69 3.28 8.88
N LEU A 240 20.12 2.48 7.92
CA LEU A 240 21.51 2.14 7.67
C LEU A 240 22.36 3.38 7.36
N GLY A 241 21.77 4.42 6.76
CA GLY A 241 22.44 5.70 6.53
C GLY A 241 22.80 6.49 7.80
N THR A 242 22.31 6.08 8.97
CA THR A 242 22.65 6.71 10.27
C THR A 242 24.01 6.25 10.80
N SER A 243 24.45 5.07 10.37
CA SER A 243 25.74 4.51 10.74
C SER A 243 26.87 5.23 9.99
N THR A 244 27.95 5.51 10.69
CA THR A 244 29.14 6.14 10.10
C THR A 244 29.97 5.13 9.32
N ASP A 245 30.82 5.59 8.41
CA ASP A 245 31.79 4.73 7.71
C ASP A 245 32.68 3.93 8.68
N LEU A 246 32.99 4.48 9.87
CA LEU A 246 33.78 3.77 10.88
C LEU A 246 32.99 2.59 11.46
N GLU A 247 31.72 2.82 11.80
CA GLU A 247 30.83 1.76 12.28
C GLU A 247 30.59 0.70 11.20
N ALA A 248 30.44 1.10 9.94
CA ALA A 248 30.35 0.17 8.81
C ALA A 248 31.57 -0.76 8.74
N LYS A 249 32.76 -0.20 8.91
CA LYS A 249 34.02 -0.95 8.93
C LYS A 249 34.10 -1.89 10.12
N GLU A 250 33.64 -1.46 11.29
CA GLU A 250 33.53 -2.30 12.48
C GLU A 250 32.58 -3.49 12.22
N TYR A 251 31.38 -3.24 11.72
CA TYR A 251 30.39 -4.30 11.44
C TYR A 251 30.92 -5.33 10.45
N PHE A 252 31.55 -4.89 9.36
CA PHE A 252 32.10 -5.80 8.35
C PHE A 252 33.39 -6.50 8.82
N SER A 253 34.14 -5.92 9.76
CA SER A 253 35.27 -6.62 10.40
C SER A 253 34.80 -7.78 11.30
N LEU A 254 33.57 -7.68 11.81
CA LEU A 254 32.88 -8.68 12.61
C LEU A 254 31.73 -9.31 11.80
N LEU A 255 31.92 -9.52 10.49
CA LEU A 255 30.84 -9.93 9.59
C LEU A 255 30.06 -11.15 10.07
N GLU A 256 30.72 -12.11 10.71
CA GLU A 256 30.08 -13.32 11.24
C GLU A 256 29.09 -13.02 12.37
N ASP A 257 29.30 -11.96 13.16
CA ASP A 257 28.38 -11.53 14.23
C ASP A 257 27.17 -10.77 13.67
N HIS A 258 27.29 -10.27 12.42
CA HIS A 258 26.26 -9.52 11.72
C HIS A 258 25.55 -10.34 10.64
N LYS A 259 25.97 -11.58 10.40
CA LYS A 259 25.48 -12.44 9.33
C LYS A 259 24.59 -13.54 9.91
N ILE A 260 23.38 -13.64 9.36
CA ILE A 260 22.44 -14.69 9.71
C ILE A 260 22.07 -15.46 8.44
N ASP A 261 22.23 -16.78 8.44
CA ASP A 261 21.88 -17.65 7.32
C ASP A 261 20.41 -18.09 7.41
N PHE A 262 19.66 -17.96 6.31
CA PHE A 262 18.29 -18.49 6.26
C PHE A 262 18.31 -20.01 6.09
N THR A 263 17.48 -20.71 6.87
CA THR A 263 17.25 -22.15 6.76
C THR A 263 15.86 -22.44 6.21
N TYR A 264 15.75 -23.48 5.39
CA TYR A 264 14.52 -23.80 4.65
C TYR A 264 14.15 -25.29 4.74
N GLU A 265 12.93 -25.54 5.19
CA GLU A 265 12.27 -26.84 5.18
C GLU A 265 10.95 -26.78 4.39
N ALA A 266 10.92 -27.42 3.23
CA ALA A 266 9.79 -27.35 2.30
C ALA A 266 8.42 -27.79 2.89
N SER A 267 8.41 -28.68 3.88
CA SER A 267 7.17 -29.20 4.49
C SER A 267 6.37 -28.10 5.23
N ARG A 268 7.10 -27.13 5.79
CA ARG A 268 6.60 -26.04 6.63
C ARG A 268 6.63 -24.71 5.88
N ASP A 269 7.78 -24.36 5.31
CA ASP A 269 8.05 -23.00 4.85
C ASP A 269 7.32 -22.66 3.54
N ASP A 270 7.01 -23.65 2.70
CA ASP A 270 6.21 -23.44 1.49
C ASP A 270 4.82 -22.86 1.83
N LYS A 271 4.24 -23.30 2.95
CA LYS A 271 2.94 -22.81 3.43
C LYS A 271 3.06 -21.39 3.98
N MET A 272 4.13 -21.10 4.72
CA MET A 272 4.37 -19.76 5.27
C MET A 272 4.61 -18.73 4.17
N MET A 273 5.40 -19.07 3.15
CA MET A 273 5.62 -18.21 2.00
C MET A 273 4.36 -18.00 1.15
N GLN A 274 3.45 -18.98 1.10
CA GLN A 274 2.14 -18.83 0.48
C GLN A 274 1.21 -17.95 1.32
N LEU A 275 1.11 -18.20 2.63
CA LEU A 275 0.33 -17.40 3.57
C LEU A 275 0.69 -15.91 3.45
N ALA A 276 1.98 -15.60 3.47
CA ALA A 276 2.46 -14.21 3.44
C ALA A 276 2.22 -13.51 2.08
N PHE A 277 2.44 -14.18 0.94
CA PHE A 277 2.54 -13.50 -0.36
C PHE A 277 1.52 -13.90 -1.43
N ASP A 278 0.75 -14.98 -1.23
CA ASP A 278 -0.28 -15.40 -2.18
C ASP A 278 -1.60 -14.66 -1.90
N LYS A 279 -2.21 -14.09 -2.95
CA LYS A 279 -3.46 -13.32 -2.79
C LYS A 279 -4.64 -14.18 -2.34
N LYS A 280 -4.60 -15.50 -2.56
CA LYS A 280 -5.67 -16.42 -2.17
C LYS A 280 -5.78 -16.60 -0.65
N PHE A 281 -4.69 -16.38 0.07
CA PHE A 281 -4.61 -16.55 1.53
C PHE A 281 -4.96 -15.25 2.28
N ALA A 282 -5.76 -14.37 1.68
CA ALA A 282 -6.13 -13.10 2.29
C ALA A 282 -6.94 -13.28 3.58
N ASP A 283 -7.82 -14.28 3.64
CA ASP A 283 -8.59 -14.59 4.85
C ASP A 283 -7.72 -15.27 5.91
N ASP A 284 -6.81 -16.17 5.51
CA ASP A 284 -5.87 -16.81 6.43
C ASP A 284 -4.93 -15.79 7.10
N ARG A 285 -4.52 -14.75 6.36
CA ARG A 285 -3.73 -13.64 6.94
C ARG A 285 -4.49 -12.85 8.00
N LYS A 286 -5.82 -12.83 7.99
CA LYS A 286 -6.60 -12.14 9.03
C LYS A 286 -6.50 -12.88 10.35
N GLU A 287 -6.61 -14.20 10.32
CA GLU A 287 -6.44 -15.04 11.51
C GLU A 287 -4.99 -14.95 12.01
N TRP A 288 -4.02 -15.06 11.10
CA TRP A 288 -2.60 -14.91 11.40
C TRP A 288 -2.27 -13.58 12.10
N LEU A 289 -2.84 -12.46 11.61
CA LEU A 289 -2.71 -11.16 12.26
C LEU A 289 -3.49 -11.06 13.57
N ALA A 290 -4.58 -11.81 13.75
CA ALA A 290 -5.34 -11.80 15.00
C ALA A 290 -4.63 -12.57 16.13
N THR A 291 -3.82 -13.57 15.78
CA THR A 291 -3.11 -14.44 16.74
C THR A 291 -1.63 -14.10 16.91
N HIS A 292 -1.14 -13.02 16.30
CA HIS A 292 0.28 -12.65 16.39
C HIS A 292 0.68 -12.24 17.81
N ASP A 293 1.91 -12.53 18.19
CA ASP A 293 2.52 -12.03 19.42
C ASP A 293 3.19 -10.68 19.13
N ALA A 294 2.67 -9.60 19.73
CA ALA A 294 3.19 -8.25 19.56
C ALA A 294 4.58 -8.05 20.19
N GLU A 295 5.00 -8.94 21.10
CA GLU A 295 6.30 -8.87 21.77
C GLU A 295 7.31 -9.88 21.19
N ALA A 296 6.93 -10.68 20.19
CA ALA A 296 7.84 -11.58 19.51
C ALA A 296 8.97 -10.78 18.81
N TYR A 297 10.18 -11.31 18.90
CA TYR A 297 11.37 -10.76 18.27
C TYR A 297 12.33 -11.87 17.86
N ILE A 298 13.15 -11.59 16.84
CA ILE A 298 14.16 -12.53 16.37
C ILE A 298 15.37 -12.51 17.32
N ASP A 299 15.80 -13.68 17.76
CA ASP A 299 17.07 -13.86 18.46
C ASP A 299 18.23 -13.73 17.46
N THR A 300 18.83 -12.54 17.44
CA THR A 300 19.96 -12.21 16.56
C THR A 300 21.29 -12.78 17.03
N SER A 301 21.34 -13.48 18.18
CA SER A 301 22.55 -14.19 18.62
C SER A 301 22.75 -15.53 17.88
N SER A 302 21.68 -16.04 17.25
CA SER A 302 21.74 -17.22 16.40
C SER A 302 22.33 -16.89 15.03
N ALA A 303 23.30 -17.69 14.58
CA ALA A 303 23.86 -17.58 13.23
C ALA A 303 22.90 -18.04 12.12
N THR A 304 21.75 -18.62 12.49
CA THR A 304 20.74 -19.12 11.56
C THR A 304 19.34 -18.67 11.94
N LEU A 305 18.54 -18.34 10.94
CA LEU A 305 17.12 -17.98 11.09
C LEU A 305 16.29 -18.88 10.18
N ASP A 306 15.26 -19.50 10.72
CA ASP A 306 14.34 -20.28 9.91
C ASP A 306 13.24 -19.39 9.29
N ILE A 307 12.75 -19.81 8.13
CA ILE A 307 11.78 -18.98 7.38
C ILE A 307 10.44 -18.87 8.12
N ASP A 308 10.05 -19.88 8.89
CA ASP A 308 8.82 -19.87 9.68
C ASP A 308 8.85 -18.85 10.82
N THR A 309 9.94 -18.81 11.59
CA THR A 309 10.19 -17.80 12.64
C THR A 309 10.29 -16.42 12.00
N PHE A 310 11.02 -16.27 10.90
CA PHE A 310 11.07 -14.99 10.18
C PHE A 310 9.66 -14.51 9.78
N VAL A 311 8.82 -15.39 9.23
CA VAL A 311 7.46 -15.02 8.83
C VAL A 311 6.63 -14.66 10.06
N ASN A 312 6.60 -15.52 11.08
CA ASN A 312 5.68 -15.40 12.22
C ASN A 312 6.12 -14.39 13.28
N ASP A 313 7.40 -14.05 13.38
CA ASP A 313 7.92 -13.19 14.45
C ASP A 313 8.41 -11.83 13.92
N GLU A 314 8.83 -11.74 12.65
CA GLU A 314 9.32 -10.48 12.06
C GLU A 314 8.39 -9.92 10.97
N LEU A 315 8.04 -10.71 9.95
CA LEU A 315 7.21 -10.24 8.84
C LEU A 315 5.77 -9.94 9.26
N VAL A 316 5.27 -10.61 10.30
CA VAL A 316 3.96 -10.30 10.89
C VAL A 316 3.90 -8.89 11.46
N GLN A 317 5.00 -8.41 12.07
CA GLN A 317 5.08 -7.08 12.66
C GLN A 317 4.94 -6.01 11.57
N PHE A 318 5.61 -6.22 10.42
CA PHE A 318 5.37 -5.40 9.24
C PHE A 318 3.91 -5.43 8.80
N SER A 319 3.31 -6.62 8.75
CA SER A 319 1.95 -6.79 8.26
C SER A 319 0.92 -6.10 9.17
N TYR A 320 1.15 -6.10 10.48
CA TYR A 320 0.36 -5.36 11.45
C TYR A 320 0.59 -3.84 11.32
N ALA A 321 1.84 -3.38 11.29
CA ALA A 321 2.19 -1.97 11.10
C ALA A 321 1.63 -1.40 9.78
N ASP A 322 1.60 -2.22 8.72
CA ASP A 322 1.01 -1.87 7.43
C ASP A 322 -0.51 -1.68 7.53
N CYS A 323 -1.20 -2.51 8.32
CA CYS A 323 -2.60 -2.32 8.63
C CYS A 323 -2.81 -1.04 9.46
N GLU A 324 -2.01 -0.82 10.50
CA GLU A 324 -2.11 0.34 11.39
C GLU A 324 -1.95 1.67 10.65
N ARG A 325 -0.98 1.76 9.73
CA ARG A 325 -0.79 2.98 8.94
C ARG A 325 -1.80 3.16 7.81
N SER A 326 -2.50 2.10 7.40
CA SER A 326 -3.36 2.10 6.22
C SER A 326 -4.86 2.15 6.54
N ILE A 327 -5.27 1.62 7.68
CA ILE A 327 -6.66 1.51 8.14
C ILE A 327 -6.88 2.53 9.28
N PRO A 328 -7.98 3.31 9.28
CA PRO A 328 -8.23 4.31 10.32
C PRO A 328 -8.69 3.67 11.64
N CYS A 329 -8.70 4.47 12.70
CA CYS A 329 -9.47 4.15 13.91
C CYS A 329 -10.96 4.50 13.73
N ALA A 330 -11.85 3.67 14.26
CA ALA A 330 -13.30 3.88 14.20
C ALA A 330 -13.74 5.13 14.98
N VAL A 331 -12.96 5.55 15.99
CA VAL A 331 -13.27 6.66 16.88
C VAL A 331 -13.01 8.02 16.21
N ASP A 332 -11.78 8.28 15.79
CA ASP A 332 -11.40 9.57 15.18
C ASP A 332 -11.41 9.56 13.65
N GLY A 333 -11.51 8.40 13.01
CA GLY A 333 -11.43 8.28 11.55
C GLY A 333 -10.05 8.59 10.98
N LEU A 334 -9.01 8.71 11.82
CA LEU A 334 -7.67 9.11 11.40
C LEU A 334 -6.73 7.91 11.36
N LYS A 335 -5.81 7.98 10.40
CA LYS A 335 -4.60 7.15 10.35
C LYS A 335 -3.50 7.80 11.20
N PRO A 336 -2.50 7.06 11.71
CA PRO A 336 -1.42 7.61 12.54
C PRO A 336 -0.76 8.87 11.98
N GLY A 337 -0.42 8.89 10.68
CA GLY A 337 0.15 10.07 10.02
C GLY A 337 -0.75 11.31 10.10
N GLN A 338 -2.07 11.15 9.94
CA GLN A 338 -3.04 12.23 10.06
C GLN A 338 -3.17 12.70 11.52
N ARG A 339 -3.09 11.76 12.47
CA ARG A 339 -3.14 12.05 13.90
C ARG A 339 -1.91 12.81 14.39
N LYS A 340 -0.71 12.46 13.92
CA LYS A 340 0.54 13.20 14.15
C LYS A 340 0.44 14.64 13.65
N ILE A 341 -0.12 14.85 12.47
CA ILE A 341 -0.37 16.19 11.91
C ILE A 341 -1.33 16.97 12.80
N LEU A 342 -2.46 16.37 13.19
CA LEU A 342 -3.46 17.02 14.03
C LEU A 342 -2.88 17.37 15.42
N TYR A 343 -2.10 16.47 16.01
CA TYR A 343 -1.41 16.67 17.29
C TYR A 343 -0.56 17.94 17.29
N VAL A 344 0.35 18.09 16.32
CA VAL A 344 1.21 19.27 16.25
C VAL A 344 0.41 20.54 15.96
N CYS A 345 -0.62 20.46 15.12
CA CYS A 345 -1.48 21.59 14.84
C CYS A 345 -2.23 22.09 16.09
N LEU A 346 -2.77 21.17 16.91
CA LEU A 346 -3.49 21.49 18.14
C LEU A 346 -2.55 22.01 19.23
N GLU A 347 -1.43 21.32 19.46
CA GLU A 347 -0.42 21.68 20.46
C GLU A 347 0.18 23.07 20.20
N GLN A 348 0.47 23.39 18.93
CA GLN A 348 0.99 24.72 18.54
C GLN A 348 -0.09 25.77 18.30
N LYS A 349 -1.38 25.42 18.44
CA LYS A 349 -2.52 26.31 18.21
C LYS A 349 -2.45 27.04 16.86
N ILE A 350 -2.15 26.29 15.78
CA ILE A 350 -1.94 26.84 14.43
C ILE A 350 -3.24 27.42 13.86
N SER A 351 -3.45 28.72 14.10
CA SER A 351 -4.64 29.49 13.68
C SER A 351 -4.37 30.44 12.51
N LYS A 352 -3.10 30.70 12.21
CA LYS A 352 -2.63 31.53 11.09
C LYS A 352 -1.97 30.64 10.05
N ASP A 353 -1.92 31.15 8.81
CA ASP A 353 -1.34 30.44 7.68
C ASP A 353 0.11 30.01 7.97
N TYR A 354 0.32 28.70 7.91
CA TYR A 354 1.58 28.01 8.16
C TYR A 354 1.96 27.22 6.90
N LYS A 355 3.17 27.40 6.39
CA LYS A 355 3.58 26.77 5.12
C LYS A 355 3.58 25.25 5.24
N VAL A 356 2.98 24.54 4.27
CA VAL A 356 2.84 23.08 4.34
C VAL A 356 4.19 22.37 4.48
N ALA A 357 5.21 22.79 3.74
CA ALA A 357 6.56 22.22 3.87
C ALA A 357 7.18 22.44 5.26
N GLN A 358 6.94 23.60 5.88
CA GLN A 358 7.43 23.85 7.24
C GLN A 358 6.63 23.05 8.28
N LEU A 359 5.34 22.86 8.05
CA LEU A 359 4.48 22.09 8.95
C LEU A 359 4.89 20.62 8.93
N ALA A 360 5.18 20.05 7.75
CA ALA A 360 5.70 18.70 7.64
C ALA A 360 7.00 18.50 8.43
N GLY A 361 7.95 19.45 8.36
CA GLY A 361 9.18 19.40 9.16
C GLY A 361 8.93 19.54 10.68
N ALA A 362 7.96 20.38 11.07
CA ALA A 362 7.56 20.52 12.48
C ALA A 362 6.91 19.22 13.01
N VAL A 363 6.07 18.57 12.20
CA VAL A 363 5.45 17.28 12.51
C VAL A 363 6.51 16.19 12.60
N ALA A 364 7.45 16.14 11.66
CA ALA A 364 8.52 15.15 11.68
C ALA A 364 9.36 15.22 12.95
N ASN A 365 9.68 16.43 13.40
CA ASN A 365 10.45 16.66 14.62
C ASN A 365 9.63 16.33 15.89
N LYS A 366 8.45 16.94 16.06
CA LYS A 366 7.69 16.86 17.32
C LYS A 366 6.95 15.54 17.52
N ALA A 367 6.44 14.95 16.44
CA ALA A 367 5.64 13.73 16.50
C ALA A 367 6.45 12.48 16.13
N ALA A 368 7.79 12.60 16.09
CA ALA A 368 8.72 11.51 15.78
C ALA A 368 8.25 10.70 14.54
N TYR A 369 8.15 11.36 13.39
CA TYR A 369 7.71 10.70 12.16
C TYR A 369 8.90 10.18 11.36
N HIS A 370 8.93 8.87 11.08
CA HIS A 370 10.10 8.20 10.51
C HIS A 370 10.02 7.92 8.99
N HIS A 371 8.87 8.10 8.34
CA HIS A 371 8.65 7.68 6.94
C HIS A 371 8.85 8.78 5.88
N GLY A 372 9.67 9.79 6.17
CA GLY A 372 10.02 10.88 5.25
C GLY A 372 8.94 11.98 5.08
N GLU A 373 9.39 13.23 4.99
CA GLU A 373 8.48 14.40 4.97
C GLU A 373 7.59 14.49 3.74
N ALA A 374 7.98 13.89 2.61
CA ALA A 374 7.18 13.93 1.38
C ALA A 374 5.79 13.29 1.57
N SER A 375 5.71 12.20 2.34
CA SER A 375 4.45 11.54 2.69
C SER A 375 3.61 12.39 3.65
N LEU A 376 4.25 13.10 4.59
CA LEU A 376 3.55 14.04 5.46
C LEU A 376 2.97 15.22 4.67
N MET A 377 3.73 15.78 3.73
CA MET A 377 3.27 16.90 2.89
C MET A 377 2.03 16.50 2.09
N SER A 378 2.01 15.32 1.46
CA SER A 378 0.82 14.84 0.74
C SER A 378 -0.36 14.57 1.68
N THR A 379 -0.10 14.05 2.87
CA THR A 379 -1.14 13.82 3.90
C THR A 379 -1.75 15.14 4.38
N ILE A 380 -0.94 16.17 4.65
CA ILE A 380 -1.42 17.52 5.00
C ILE A 380 -2.29 18.10 3.89
N VAL A 381 -1.86 17.97 2.63
CA VAL A 381 -2.65 18.44 1.49
C VAL A 381 -4.00 17.72 1.43
N GLY A 382 -4.01 16.40 1.57
CA GLY A 382 -5.24 15.59 1.60
C GLY A 382 -6.21 16.02 2.70
N MET A 383 -5.73 16.19 3.94
CA MET A 383 -6.56 16.61 5.08
C MET A 383 -7.21 18.00 4.90
N ALA A 384 -6.67 18.83 4.00
CA ALA A 384 -7.19 20.17 3.70
C ALA A 384 -8.12 20.22 2.48
N GLN A 385 -8.23 19.15 1.69
CA GLN A 385 -9.04 19.11 0.48
C GLN A 385 -10.55 19.10 0.80
N TYR A 386 -11.33 19.81 -0.01
CA TYR A 386 -12.77 20.04 0.21
C TYR A 386 -13.62 19.99 -1.08
N PHE A 387 -13.05 19.57 -2.22
CA PHE A 387 -13.80 19.44 -3.47
C PHE A 387 -14.76 18.23 -3.44
N VAL A 388 -15.75 18.20 -4.34
CA VAL A 388 -16.76 17.11 -4.39
C VAL A 388 -16.10 15.74 -4.54
N GLY A 389 -16.34 14.85 -3.57
CA GLY A 389 -15.73 13.53 -3.49
C GLY A 389 -14.47 13.43 -2.63
N ALA A 390 -14.03 14.54 -1.99
CA ALA A 390 -13.01 14.56 -0.95
C ALA A 390 -13.68 14.50 0.46
N HIS A 391 -13.27 15.37 1.39
CA HIS A 391 -13.82 15.41 2.75
C HIS A 391 -15.11 16.24 2.85
N ASN A 392 -16.06 15.76 3.65
CA ASN A 392 -17.24 16.56 4.02
C ASN A 392 -16.87 17.67 5.02
N ILE A 393 -15.93 17.42 5.92
CA ILE A 393 -15.33 18.41 6.83
C ILE A 393 -13.80 18.31 6.75
N ASN A 394 -13.16 19.31 6.17
CA ASN A 394 -11.70 19.42 6.15
C ASN A 394 -11.18 19.96 7.50
N LEU A 395 -10.37 19.17 8.20
CA LEU A 395 -9.81 19.55 9.52
C LEU A 395 -8.73 20.64 9.40
N LEU A 396 -8.11 20.73 8.22
CA LEU A 396 -7.16 21.77 7.87
C LEU A 396 -7.74 22.67 6.79
N TRP A 397 -7.41 23.96 6.84
CA TRP A 397 -7.87 24.94 5.88
C TRP A 397 -6.89 25.02 4.69
N PRO A 398 -7.39 24.97 3.44
CA PRO A 398 -6.56 25.05 2.24
C PRO A 398 -6.27 26.52 1.84
N SER A 399 -5.22 27.13 2.41
CA SER A 399 -4.74 28.46 2.00
C SER A 399 -3.81 28.36 0.78
N GLY A 400 -4.40 28.22 -0.40
CA GLY A 400 -3.69 28.10 -1.68
C GLY A 400 -4.33 27.06 -2.61
N GLN A 401 -3.55 26.53 -3.54
CA GLN A 401 -4.01 25.51 -4.50
C GLN A 401 -3.76 24.09 -3.97
N PHE A 402 -4.73 23.53 -3.23
CA PHE A 402 -4.67 22.20 -2.62
C PHE A 402 -5.18 21.06 -3.53
N GLY A 403 -5.30 21.37 -4.83
CA GLY A 403 -5.85 20.48 -5.83
C GLY A 403 -7.36 20.62 -5.95
N THR A 404 -7.89 20.14 -7.06
CA THR A 404 -9.29 20.31 -7.44
C THR A 404 -9.89 18.99 -7.87
N ARG A 405 -11.20 19.02 -8.14
CA ARG A 405 -11.93 17.89 -8.70
C ARG A 405 -11.39 17.44 -10.07
N ARG A 406 -10.65 18.29 -10.78
CA ARG A 406 -10.16 17.99 -12.14
C ARG A 406 -9.27 16.75 -12.20
N GLN A 407 -8.44 16.55 -11.18
CA GLN A 407 -7.53 15.40 -11.08
C GLN A 407 -7.64 14.68 -9.73
N GLY A 408 -8.74 14.88 -8.99
CA GLY A 408 -8.93 14.31 -7.65
C GLY A 408 -7.85 14.76 -6.67
N GLY A 409 -7.48 16.04 -6.71
CA GLY A 409 -6.48 16.61 -5.80
C GLY A 409 -5.01 16.45 -6.24
N LYS A 410 -4.72 15.68 -7.28
CA LYS A 410 -3.34 15.48 -7.80
C LYS A 410 -2.74 16.72 -8.47
N ASP A 411 -3.59 17.67 -8.84
CA ASP A 411 -3.24 18.98 -9.37
C ASP A 411 -2.89 20.01 -8.27
N ALA A 412 -2.71 19.56 -7.03
CA ALA A 412 -2.22 20.41 -5.94
C ALA A 412 -0.85 21.02 -6.26
N ALA A 413 -0.67 22.28 -5.87
CA ALA A 413 0.63 22.93 -5.99
C ALA A 413 1.63 22.33 -5.00
N SER A 414 2.92 22.49 -5.29
CA SER A 414 3.99 22.02 -4.40
C SER A 414 3.82 22.58 -2.98
N ALA A 415 4.06 21.74 -1.98
CA ALA A 415 4.02 22.10 -0.55
C ALA A 415 4.86 23.32 -0.15
N ARG A 416 5.80 23.75 -1.00
CA ARG A 416 6.61 24.96 -0.83
C ARG A 416 5.84 26.26 -1.06
N TYR A 417 4.73 26.21 -1.81
CA TYR A 417 3.94 27.38 -2.24
C TYR A 417 2.62 27.55 -1.50
N ILE A 418 2.14 26.50 -0.83
CA ILE A 418 0.83 26.48 -0.19
C ILE A 418 0.94 26.54 1.33
N PHE A 419 -0.10 27.09 1.96
CA PHE A 419 -0.18 27.31 3.39
C PHE A 419 -1.44 26.64 3.94
N THR A 420 -1.40 26.25 5.20
CA THR A 420 -2.54 25.67 5.90
C THR A 420 -2.60 26.14 7.34
N ARG A 421 -3.74 25.89 7.98
CA ARG A 421 -4.02 26.19 9.38
C ARG A 421 -5.15 25.29 9.86
N LEU A 422 -5.41 25.22 11.15
CA LEU A 422 -6.61 24.55 11.66
C LEU A 422 -7.87 25.25 11.12
N SER A 423 -8.79 24.46 10.57
CA SER A 423 -10.14 24.95 10.32
C SER A 423 -10.81 25.33 11.64
N SER A 424 -11.59 26.41 11.66
CA SER A 424 -12.23 26.87 12.90
C SER A 424 -13.10 25.78 13.55
N ILE A 425 -13.76 24.95 12.73
CA ILE A 425 -14.60 23.83 13.18
C ILE A 425 -13.81 22.74 13.91
N THR A 426 -12.52 22.58 13.63
CA THR A 426 -11.71 21.47 14.15
C THR A 426 -11.66 21.47 15.68
N ARG A 427 -11.54 22.63 16.33
CA ARG A 427 -11.54 22.70 17.80
C ARG A 427 -12.93 22.56 18.43
N PHE A 428 -13.98 22.81 17.67
CA PHE A 428 -15.33 22.47 18.11
C PHE A 428 -15.55 20.95 18.10
N ILE A 429 -15.01 20.27 17.09
CA ILE A 429 -15.08 18.81 16.96
C ILE A 429 -14.22 18.13 18.03
N PHE A 430 -12.98 18.58 18.20
CA PHE A 430 -12.01 18.04 19.16
C PHE A 430 -11.84 19.01 20.33
N ARG A 431 -12.65 18.83 21.38
CA ARG A 431 -12.76 19.74 22.53
C ARG A 431 -11.45 19.83 23.32
N GLU A 432 -11.10 21.04 23.79
CA GLU A 432 -9.89 21.28 24.61
C GLU A 432 -9.94 20.58 25.95
N GLU A 433 -11.14 20.42 26.48
CA GLU A 433 -11.35 19.74 27.75
C GLU A 433 -11.05 18.24 27.67
N ASP A 434 -11.09 17.65 26.47
CA ASP A 434 -10.84 16.22 26.29
C ASP A 434 -9.33 15.91 26.20
N ASP A 435 -8.48 16.88 25.84
CA ASP A 435 -7.04 16.65 25.62
C ASP A 435 -6.36 16.02 26.85
N ASN A 436 -6.72 16.44 28.07
CA ASN A 436 -6.08 15.97 29.31
C ASN A 436 -6.46 14.53 29.72
N ILE A 437 -7.51 13.96 29.13
CA ILE A 437 -7.99 12.60 29.44
C ILE A 437 -7.62 11.59 28.35
N LEU A 438 -6.94 12.01 27.28
CA LEU A 438 -6.48 11.14 26.21
C LEU A 438 -5.21 10.37 26.62
N SER A 439 -5.07 9.15 26.11
CA SER A 439 -3.88 8.33 26.30
C SER A 439 -2.84 8.63 25.23
N TYR A 440 -1.88 9.51 25.56
CA TYR A 440 -0.71 9.84 24.72
C TYR A 440 0.27 8.67 24.61
N LEU A 441 0.84 8.50 23.42
CA LEU A 441 1.88 7.50 23.17
C LEU A 441 3.26 8.09 23.53
N ASP A 442 4.21 7.22 23.82
CA ASP A 442 5.61 7.59 24.08
C ASP A 442 6.47 7.04 22.94
N ASP A 443 7.15 7.94 22.22
CA ASP A 443 8.16 7.58 21.22
C ASP A 443 9.50 8.17 21.68
N ASP A 444 10.49 7.29 21.89
CA ASP A 444 11.83 7.63 22.38
C ASP A 444 11.88 8.48 23.67
N GLY A 445 10.91 8.31 24.58
CA GLY A 445 10.82 9.06 25.83
C GLY A 445 10.17 10.44 25.69
N TYR A 446 9.59 10.74 24.51
CA TYR A 446 8.83 11.95 24.27
C TYR A 446 7.35 11.62 24.07
N PRO A 447 6.44 12.37 24.71
CA PRO A 447 5.01 12.22 24.45
C PRO A 447 4.71 12.69 23.03
N VAL A 448 4.13 11.79 22.25
CA VAL A 448 3.52 12.08 20.95
C VAL A 448 2.00 11.96 21.12
N GLU A 449 1.20 12.57 20.24
CA GLU A 449 0.02 11.94 19.62
C GLU A 449 -0.68 10.82 20.42
N PRO A 450 -1.98 10.99 20.75
CA PRO A 450 -2.73 9.97 21.46
C PRO A 450 -3.04 8.74 20.59
N LYS A 451 -3.46 7.64 21.23
CA LYS A 451 -3.95 6.45 20.51
C LYS A 451 -5.06 6.81 19.50
N TYR A 452 -5.98 7.66 19.92
CA TYR A 452 -6.96 8.34 19.09
C TYR A 452 -7.35 9.66 19.75
N TYR A 453 -7.84 10.61 18.95
CA TYR A 453 -8.57 11.75 19.49
C TYR A 453 -10.03 11.39 19.77
N MET A 454 -10.69 12.14 20.65
CA MET A 454 -12.11 11.98 20.92
C MET A 454 -12.91 13.13 20.30
N PRO A 455 -13.40 13.00 19.05
CA PRO A 455 -14.30 14.00 18.50
C PRO A 455 -15.68 13.94 19.16
N ILE A 456 -16.49 14.99 19.03
CA ILE A 456 -17.89 15.00 19.48
C ILE A 456 -18.84 14.21 18.57
N ILE A 457 -18.42 13.93 17.33
CA ILE A 457 -19.14 13.15 16.32
C ILE A 457 -18.18 12.14 15.65
N PRO A 458 -18.64 10.97 15.19
CA PRO A 458 -17.79 9.92 14.62
C PRO A 458 -17.19 10.37 13.27
N MET A 459 -15.98 10.92 13.31
CA MET A 459 -15.32 11.47 12.13
C MET A 459 -15.01 10.43 11.05
N ALA A 460 -14.91 9.14 11.42
CA ALA A 460 -14.80 8.03 10.48
C ALA A 460 -15.98 7.94 9.51
N LEU A 461 -17.19 8.31 9.95
CA LEU A 461 -18.40 8.32 9.10
C LEU A 461 -18.57 9.64 8.36
N VAL A 462 -18.13 10.76 8.96
CA VAL A 462 -18.21 12.10 8.35
C VAL A 462 -17.37 12.16 7.08
N ASN A 463 -16.09 11.81 7.19
CA ASN A 463 -15.11 11.97 6.12
C ASN A 463 -14.83 10.68 5.34
N GLY A 464 -15.42 9.57 5.76
CA GLY A 464 -15.11 8.26 5.22
C GLY A 464 -13.66 7.85 5.45
N ALA A 465 -13.29 6.72 4.89
CA ALA A 465 -11.92 6.26 4.85
C ALA A 465 -11.72 5.17 3.80
N ASP A 466 -10.62 5.26 3.06
CA ASP A 466 -10.15 4.21 2.17
C ASP A 466 -8.72 3.80 2.53
N GLY A 467 -8.43 2.51 2.47
CA GLY A 467 -7.14 1.96 2.85
C GLY A 467 -6.98 0.49 2.50
N ILE A 468 -5.75 0.07 2.21
CA ILE A 468 -5.40 -1.32 1.91
C ILE A 468 -4.20 -1.66 2.78
N GLY A 469 -4.34 -2.68 3.62
CA GLY A 469 -3.25 -3.27 4.40
C GLY A 469 -3.09 -4.76 4.10
N THR A 470 -2.24 -5.44 4.86
CA THR A 470 -2.06 -6.89 4.71
C THR A 470 -3.32 -7.67 5.11
N GLY A 471 -3.94 -8.37 4.14
CA GLY A 471 -5.14 -9.20 4.39
C GLY A 471 -6.44 -8.40 4.59
N TRP A 472 -6.35 -7.09 4.79
CA TRP A 472 -7.48 -6.21 5.06
C TRP A 472 -7.56 -5.05 4.07
N ALA A 473 -8.77 -4.59 3.82
CA ALA A 473 -9.02 -3.33 3.14
C ALA A 473 -10.17 -2.64 3.86
N THR A 474 -10.26 -1.33 3.75
CA THR A 474 -11.37 -0.54 4.28
C THR A 474 -11.90 0.38 3.19
N SER A 475 -13.21 0.50 3.11
CA SER A 475 -13.91 1.49 2.30
C SER A 475 -15.16 1.91 3.04
N ILE A 476 -15.05 3.04 3.75
CA ILE A 476 -16.12 3.67 4.51
C ILE A 476 -16.54 4.92 3.73
N PRO A 477 -17.78 5.02 3.24
CA PRO A 477 -18.24 6.20 2.55
C PRO A 477 -18.48 7.37 3.52
N ASN A 478 -18.49 8.58 2.97
CA ASN A 478 -18.88 9.78 3.70
C ASN A 478 -20.39 9.76 3.96
N HIS A 479 -20.82 10.30 5.10
CA HIS A 479 -22.23 10.48 5.46
C HIS A 479 -22.52 11.94 5.81
N ASN A 480 -23.80 12.30 5.82
CA ASN A 480 -24.23 13.65 6.15
C ASN A 480 -24.01 13.89 7.64
N VAL A 481 -23.43 15.05 7.97
CA VAL A 481 -23.14 15.44 9.35
C VAL A 481 -24.42 15.57 10.17
N LEU A 482 -25.51 16.06 9.57
CA LEU A 482 -26.80 16.21 10.24
C LEU A 482 -27.42 14.84 10.57
N ASP A 483 -27.43 13.90 9.62
CA ASP A 483 -27.94 12.54 9.85
C ASP A 483 -27.15 11.82 10.97
N ILE A 484 -25.83 12.06 11.04
CA ILE A 484 -24.99 11.55 12.12
C ILE A 484 -25.40 12.17 13.46
N ILE A 485 -25.58 13.50 13.52
CA ILE A 485 -25.99 14.21 14.74
C ILE A 485 -27.36 13.72 15.21
N ASP A 486 -28.34 13.64 14.31
CA ASP A 486 -29.68 13.15 14.61
C ASP A 486 -29.63 11.73 15.21
N ASN A 487 -28.78 10.87 14.67
CA ASN A 487 -28.60 9.52 15.19
C ASN A 487 -27.85 9.47 16.55
N VAL A 488 -26.92 10.39 16.80
CA VAL A 488 -26.31 10.54 18.13
C VAL A 488 -27.38 11.01 19.13
N GLU A 489 -28.23 11.97 18.77
CA GLU A 489 -29.34 12.43 19.62
C GLU A 489 -30.35 11.33 19.91
N ARG A 490 -30.67 10.49 18.92
CA ARG A 490 -31.48 9.27 19.13
C ARG A 490 -30.88 8.36 20.19
N LEU A 491 -29.58 8.07 20.10
CA LEU A 491 -28.89 7.24 21.09
C LEU A 491 -28.88 7.87 22.49
N ILE A 492 -28.76 9.21 22.60
CA ILE A 492 -28.89 9.94 23.87
C ILE A 492 -30.30 9.75 24.46
N ASN A 493 -31.33 9.73 23.62
CA ASN A 493 -32.72 9.53 24.01
C ASN A 493 -33.13 8.06 24.11
N GLU A 494 -32.18 7.12 24.07
CA GLU A 494 -32.42 5.66 24.10
C GLU A 494 -33.29 5.16 22.93
N GLU A 495 -33.27 5.85 21.79
CA GLU A 495 -33.93 5.46 20.55
C GLU A 495 -32.96 4.69 19.61
N GLU A 496 -33.51 3.80 18.78
CA GLU A 496 -32.72 3.10 17.77
C GLU A 496 -32.27 4.07 16.65
N PRO A 497 -30.99 4.02 16.25
CA PRO A 497 -30.49 4.83 15.15
C PRO A 497 -31.02 4.31 13.80
N VAL A 498 -31.16 5.24 12.85
CA VAL A 498 -31.69 5.00 11.51
C VAL A 498 -30.54 4.91 10.50
N GLU A 499 -30.66 3.99 9.55
CA GLU A 499 -29.67 3.81 8.48
C GLU A 499 -29.40 5.11 7.71
N MET A 500 -28.12 5.40 7.48
CA MET A 500 -27.65 6.61 6.83
C MET A 500 -27.20 6.30 5.41
N ALA A 501 -27.67 7.08 4.43
CA ALA A 501 -27.18 6.97 3.07
C ALA A 501 -25.82 7.69 2.92
N PRO A 502 -24.94 7.23 2.00
CA PRO A 502 -23.75 7.99 1.64
C PRO A 502 -24.10 9.41 1.21
N PHE A 503 -23.22 10.36 1.54
CA PHE A 503 -23.42 11.77 1.22
C PHE A 503 -22.07 12.45 1.00
N TYR A 504 -21.97 13.22 -0.09
CA TYR A 504 -20.76 13.97 -0.45
C TYR A 504 -21.10 15.43 -0.63
N ASN A 505 -20.44 16.29 0.13
CA ASN A 505 -20.70 17.73 0.11
C ASN A 505 -20.53 18.32 -1.31
N GLY A 506 -21.54 19.05 -1.78
CA GLY A 506 -21.57 19.68 -3.10
C GLY A 506 -21.85 18.74 -4.29
N PHE A 507 -22.07 17.45 -4.07
CA PHE A 507 -22.51 16.54 -5.13
C PHE A 507 -23.97 16.79 -5.48
N VAL A 508 -24.26 16.99 -6.77
CA VAL A 508 -25.64 17.26 -7.25
C VAL A 508 -26.25 16.11 -8.04
N GLY A 509 -25.57 14.96 -8.09
CA GLY A 509 -26.07 13.74 -8.73
C GLY A 509 -27.02 12.97 -7.80
N THR A 510 -27.38 11.75 -8.21
CA THR A 510 -28.33 10.91 -7.46
C THR A 510 -27.64 9.68 -6.88
N LEU A 511 -27.98 9.33 -5.65
CA LEU A 511 -27.58 8.09 -4.99
C LEU A 511 -28.81 7.20 -4.82
N LYS A 512 -28.79 6.00 -5.40
CA LYS A 512 -29.90 5.04 -5.34
C LYS A 512 -29.43 3.74 -4.70
N TRP A 513 -30.18 3.26 -3.71
CA TRP A 513 -29.94 1.96 -3.11
C TRP A 513 -30.31 0.84 -4.09
N ASP A 514 -29.40 -0.10 -4.32
CA ASP A 514 -29.64 -1.36 -5.05
C ASP A 514 -29.70 -2.53 -4.05
N PRO A 515 -30.92 -2.97 -3.66
CA PRO A 515 -31.07 -4.04 -2.67
C PRO A 515 -30.56 -5.40 -3.17
N ALA A 516 -30.49 -5.61 -4.49
CA ALA A 516 -30.04 -6.89 -5.04
C ALA A 516 -28.51 -7.06 -4.91
N LYS A 517 -27.77 -5.95 -4.94
CA LYS A 517 -26.31 -5.94 -4.84
C LYS A 517 -25.77 -5.41 -3.52
N GLN A 518 -26.66 -4.93 -2.64
CA GLN A 518 -26.30 -4.35 -1.34
C GLN A 518 -25.29 -3.20 -1.50
N ASN A 519 -25.53 -2.31 -2.48
CA ASN A 519 -24.67 -1.19 -2.76
C ASN A 519 -25.48 0.04 -3.22
N TYR A 520 -24.81 1.19 -3.27
CA TYR A 520 -25.40 2.41 -3.81
C TYR A 520 -24.93 2.64 -5.25
N ILE A 521 -25.87 2.86 -6.15
CA ILE A 521 -25.63 3.32 -7.51
C ILE A 521 -25.49 4.84 -7.47
N VAL A 522 -24.35 5.35 -7.93
CA VAL A 522 -24.06 6.77 -8.05
C VAL A 522 -24.27 7.20 -9.49
N GLU A 523 -25.26 8.05 -9.72
CA GLU A 523 -25.58 8.60 -11.03
C GLU A 523 -25.09 10.05 -11.12
N GLY A 524 -24.37 10.35 -12.20
CA GLY A 524 -24.07 11.72 -12.59
C GLY A 524 -25.33 12.44 -13.09
N GLY A 525 -25.13 13.65 -13.59
CA GLY A 525 -26.22 14.52 -14.02
C GLY A 525 -26.04 14.96 -15.47
N PHE A 526 -27.10 14.87 -16.25
CA PHE A 526 -27.12 15.34 -17.63
C PHE A 526 -28.46 15.99 -18.01
N GLU A 527 -28.45 16.77 -19.08
CA GLU A 527 -29.62 17.39 -19.70
C GLU A 527 -29.53 17.22 -21.23
N ARG A 528 -30.60 16.73 -21.86
CA ARG A 528 -30.67 16.62 -23.32
C ARG A 528 -31.09 17.96 -23.90
N VAL A 529 -30.26 18.53 -24.77
CA VAL A 529 -30.56 19.80 -25.46
C VAL A 529 -31.32 19.55 -26.75
N ASN A 530 -30.90 18.54 -27.53
CA ASN A 530 -31.58 18.11 -28.76
C ASN A 530 -31.22 16.65 -29.08
N GLU A 531 -31.62 16.15 -30.25
CA GLU A 531 -31.41 14.75 -30.68
C GLU A 531 -29.94 14.33 -30.70
N ASN A 532 -28.99 15.25 -30.88
CA ASN A 532 -27.55 14.94 -30.98
C ASN A 532 -26.71 15.66 -29.92
N THR A 533 -27.31 16.45 -29.03
CA THR A 533 -26.57 17.30 -28.10
C THR A 533 -27.01 17.08 -26.66
N ILE A 534 -26.04 16.85 -25.80
CA ILE A 534 -26.24 16.62 -24.38
C ILE A 534 -25.30 17.51 -23.56
N VAL A 535 -25.77 17.98 -22.41
CA VAL A 535 -24.97 18.68 -21.41
C VAL A 535 -24.81 17.76 -20.21
N ILE A 536 -23.56 17.46 -19.84
CA ILE A 536 -23.23 16.70 -18.63
C ILE A 536 -22.75 17.70 -17.59
N TYR A 537 -23.56 17.94 -16.57
CA TYR A 537 -23.29 18.90 -15.50
C TYR A 537 -22.75 18.26 -14.22
N GLU A 538 -22.80 16.92 -14.12
CA GLU A 538 -22.27 16.21 -12.95
C GLU A 538 -21.71 14.83 -13.33
N LEU A 539 -20.56 14.50 -12.76
CA LEU A 539 -19.93 13.18 -12.90
C LEU A 539 -20.12 12.36 -11.62
N PRO A 540 -20.16 11.02 -11.70
CA PRO A 540 -20.14 10.18 -10.52
C PRO A 540 -18.96 10.47 -9.60
N ILE A 541 -19.14 10.20 -8.30
CA ILE A 541 -18.08 10.33 -7.29
C ILE A 541 -16.84 9.52 -7.71
N GLN A 542 -15.65 10.06 -7.43
CA GLN A 542 -14.35 9.53 -7.85
C GLN A 542 -14.07 9.48 -9.37
N LYS A 543 -14.94 10.09 -10.19
CA LYS A 543 -14.67 10.30 -11.61
C LYS A 543 -14.22 11.74 -11.87
N TRP A 544 -12.96 11.90 -12.28
CA TRP A 544 -12.32 13.21 -12.40
C TRP A 544 -12.44 13.78 -13.82
N THR A 545 -12.55 15.10 -13.91
CA THR A 545 -12.75 15.82 -15.18
C THR A 545 -11.71 15.47 -16.24
N GLN A 546 -10.43 15.41 -15.88
CA GLN A 546 -9.35 15.10 -16.82
C GLN A 546 -9.44 13.66 -17.36
N SER A 547 -9.65 12.68 -16.47
CA SER A 547 -9.82 11.28 -16.88
C SER A 547 -11.08 11.07 -17.74
N TYR A 548 -12.11 11.88 -17.51
CA TYR A 548 -13.32 11.84 -18.32
C TYR A 548 -13.12 12.50 -19.68
N LYS A 549 -12.36 13.59 -19.74
CA LYS A 549 -11.95 14.24 -20.99
C LYS A 549 -11.20 13.27 -21.89
N GLU A 550 -10.23 12.52 -21.38
CA GLU A 550 -9.50 11.50 -22.15
C GLU A 550 -10.45 10.45 -22.76
N PHE A 551 -11.51 10.08 -22.03
CA PHE A 551 -12.56 9.21 -22.54
C PHE A 551 -13.37 9.85 -23.69
N LEU A 552 -13.69 11.14 -23.59
CA LEU A 552 -14.38 11.88 -24.66
C LEU A 552 -13.49 12.08 -25.89
N GLU A 553 -12.20 12.40 -25.70
CA GLU A 553 -11.22 12.52 -26.79
C GLU A 553 -11.10 11.21 -27.58
N LEU A 554 -11.09 10.07 -26.88
CA LEU A 554 -11.15 8.76 -27.54
C LEU A 554 -12.45 8.58 -28.34
N GLY A 555 -13.57 9.13 -27.87
CA GLY A 555 -14.85 9.13 -28.60
C GLY A 555 -14.87 10.04 -29.83
N VAL A 556 -14.02 11.08 -29.86
CA VAL A 556 -13.84 11.97 -31.03
C VAL A 556 -12.88 11.34 -32.05
N ALA A 557 -11.70 10.91 -31.60
CA ALA A 557 -10.65 10.39 -32.49
C ALA A 557 -10.96 8.97 -32.99
N GLY A 558 -11.55 8.14 -32.14
CA GLY A 558 -11.63 6.69 -32.34
C GLY A 558 -10.27 6.00 -32.26
N ASN A 559 -10.28 4.67 -32.32
CA ASN A 559 -9.12 3.79 -32.50
C ASN A 559 -9.57 2.43 -33.07
N ASP A 560 -8.65 1.47 -33.21
CA ASP A 560 -8.93 0.12 -33.73
C ASP A 560 -10.02 -0.64 -32.96
N LYS A 561 -10.33 -0.25 -31.71
CA LYS A 561 -11.31 -0.89 -30.84
C LYS A 561 -12.60 -0.10 -30.66
N VAL A 562 -12.56 1.23 -30.81
CA VAL A 562 -13.67 2.15 -30.55
C VAL A 562 -13.79 3.08 -31.74
N LYS A 563 -14.90 2.98 -32.48
CA LYS A 563 -15.18 3.93 -33.57
C LYS A 563 -15.48 5.31 -32.99
N ALA A 564 -15.13 6.36 -33.72
CA ALA A 564 -15.53 7.72 -33.38
C ALA A 564 -17.07 7.82 -33.35
N TRP A 565 -17.60 8.43 -32.30
CA TRP A 565 -19.04 8.60 -32.05
C TRP A 565 -19.41 10.01 -31.55
N ILE A 566 -18.40 10.82 -31.20
CA ILE A 566 -18.54 12.24 -30.85
C ILE A 566 -18.08 13.09 -32.03
N LYS A 567 -18.88 14.09 -32.39
CA LYS A 567 -18.56 15.08 -33.42
C LYS A 567 -17.68 16.21 -32.86
N ASP A 568 -18.09 16.76 -31.72
CA ASP A 568 -17.39 17.85 -31.03
C ASP A 568 -17.82 17.86 -29.55
N TYR A 569 -16.99 18.45 -28.67
CA TYR A 569 -17.38 18.74 -27.30
C TYR A 569 -16.77 20.05 -26.80
N ARG A 570 -17.48 20.73 -25.89
CA ARG A 570 -17.05 21.99 -25.25
C ARG A 570 -17.00 21.82 -23.74
N GLU A 571 -16.04 22.50 -23.12
CA GLU A 571 -15.76 22.42 -21.69
C GLU A 571 -15.99 23.79 -21.03
N ASN A 572 -16.94 23.87 -20.10
CA ASN A 572 -17.23 25.10 -19.35
C ASN A 572 -17.17 24.83 -17.84
N HIS A 573 -16.05 24.26 -17.39
CA HIS A 573 -15.86 23.83 -16.01
C HIS A 573 -15.46 24.97 -15.07
N THR A 574 -15.78 24.85 -13.78
CA THR A 574 -15.15 25.67 -12.74
C THR A 574 -14.04 24.87 -12.03
N SER A 575 -13.57 25.32 -10.86
CA SER A 575 -12.69 24.52 -10.00
C SER A 575 -13.43 23.35 -9.34
N ASN A 576 -14.74 23.50 -9.06
CA ASN A 576 -15.52 22.56 -8.25
C ASN A 576 -16.71 21.94 -8.99
N SER A 577 -17.11 22.48 -10.14
CA SER A 577 -18.21 21.97 -10.98
C SER A 577 -17.73 21.51 -12.35
N VAL A 578 -18.47 20.55 -12.91
CA VAL A 578 -18.22 19.97 -14.24
C VAL A 578 -19.31 20.46 -15.19
N CYS A 579 -18.95 20.67 -16.46
CA CYS A 579 -19.92 21.01 -17.51
C CYS A 579 -19.32 20.68 -18.87
N PHE A 580 -19.75 19.57 -19.46
CA PHE A 580 -19.41 19.17 -20.82
C PHE A 580 -20.63 19.33 -21.71
N THR A 581 -20.51 20.06 -22.82
CA THR A 581 -21.52 20.07 -23.88
C THR A 581 -21.00 19.19 -25.01
N ILE A 582 -21.68 18.08 -25.29
CA ILE A 582 -21.20 17.07 -26.24
C ILE A 582 -22.20 16.95 -27.39
N THR A 583 -21.69 16.99 -28.62
CA THR A 583 -22.46 16.72 -29.83
C THR A 583 -22.04 15.37 -30.42
N THR A 584 -22.96 14.42 -30.52
CA THR A 584 -22.73 13.08 -31.05
C THR A 584 -22.93 13.03 -32.56
N ILE A 585 -22.29 12.06 -33.22
CA ILE A 585 -22.44 11.81 -34.66
C ILE A 585 -23.83 11.24 -34.93
N ASP A 586 -24.18 10.18 -34.22
CA ASP A 586 -25.50 9.55 -34.29
C ASP A 586 -26.43 10.16 -33.22
N PRO A 587 -27.77 10.12 -33.43
CA PRO A 587 -28.74 10.57 -32.43
C PRO A 587 -28.56 9.85 -31.09
N LEU A 588 -28.79 10.60 -30.02
CA LEU A 588 -28.74 10.11 -28.65
C LEU A 588 -29.82 9.05 -28.42
N PRO A 589 -29.54 8.00 -27.62
CA PRO A 589 -30.55 7.03 -27.22
C PRO A 589 -31.77 7.70 -26.60
N ALA A 590 -32.98 7.18 -26.87
CA ALA A 590 -34.19 7.72 -26.27
C ALA A 590 -34.21 7.53 -24.74
N SER A 591 -33.69 6.40 -24.26
CA SER A 591 -33.65 6.02 -22.84
C SER A 591 -32.50 6.69 -22.08
N ASP A 592 -32.83 7.32 -20.95
CA ASP A 592 -31.85 7.90 -20.03
C ASP A 592 -30.87 6.86 -19.49
N ALA A 593 -31.30 5.61 -19.29
CA ALA A 593 -30.42 4.53 -18.84
C ALA A 593 -29.35 4.17 -19.89
N ASP A 594 -29.70 4.26 -21.17
CA ASP A 594 -28.74 4.03 -22.26
C ASP A 594 -27.78 5.22 -22.42
N ILE A 595 -28.24 6.45 -22.17
CA ILE A 595 -27.37 7.63 -22.07
C ILE A 595 -26.37 7.47 -20.91
N MET A 596 -26.84 7.13 -19.72
CA MET A 596 -25.97 6.90 -18.55
C MET A 596 -24.89 5.87 -18.86
N ARG A 597 -25.24 4.78 -19.57
CA ARG A 597 -24.29 3.74 -19.98
C ARG A 597 -23.31 4.23 -21.05
N MET A 598 -23.81 4.90 -22.10
CA MET A 598 -23.02 5.42 -23.21
C MET A 598 -21.95 6.40 -22.72
N PHE A 599 -22.33 7.33 -21.84
CA PHE A 599 -21.44 8.35 -21.28
C PHE A 599 -20.74 7.92 -19.99
N LYS A 600 -20.94 6.68 -19.54
CA LYS A 600 -20.37 6.11 -18.31
C LYS A 600 -20.66 6.97 -17.07
N LEU A 601 -21.87 7.50 -16.95
CA LEU A 601 -22.31 8.38 -15.86
C LEU A 601 -22.87 7.61 -14.66
N THR A 602 -22.45 6.36 -14.49
CA THR A 602 -22.84 5.52 -13.36
C THR A 602 -21.60 4.91 -12.73
N SER A 603 -21.54 4.90 -11.40
CA SER A 603 -20.59 4.15 -10.60
C SER A 603 -21.28 3.51 -9.39
N THR A 604 -20.54 2.81 -8.55
CA THR A 604 -21.11 2.11 -7.38
C THR A 604 -20.27 2.36 -6.14
N ILE A 605 -20.94 2.58 -5.00
CA ILE A 605 -20.33 2.63 -3.67
C ILE A 605 -20.76 1.36 -2.92
N SER A 606 -19.78 0.52 -2.56
CA SER A 606 -20.03 -0.68 -1.77
C SER A 606 -20.12 -0.33 -0.29
N ILE A 607 -21.06 -0.94 0.43
CA ILE A 607 -21.17 -0.81 1.89
C ILE A 607 -20.79 -2.09 2.65
N SER A 608 -20.04 -2.98 2.00
CA SER A 608 -19.73 -4.32 2.54
C SER A 608 -18.44 -4.43 3.35
N ASN A 609 -17.63 -3.37 3.39
CA ASN A 609 -16.24 -3.44 3.85
C ASN A 609 -15.85 -2.29 4.79
N PHE A 610 -16.61 -2.14 5.87
CA PHE A 610 -16.30 -1.23 6.96
C PHE A 610 -15.27 -1.90 7.87
N VAL A 611 -13.99 -1.57 7.69
CA VAL A 611 -12.92 -2.12 8.52
C VAL A 611 -12.19 -0.96 9.19
N ALA A 612 -12.07 -1.02 10.50
CA ALA A 612 -11.38 0.00 11.27
C ALA A 612 -10.78 -0.61 12.54
N PHE A 613 -9.79 0.06 13.12
CA PHE A 613 -9.34 -0.27 14.47
C PHE A 613 -10.40 0.12 15.50
N ASP A 614 -10.76 -0.82 16.37
CA ASP A 614 -11.62 -0.58 17.53
C ASP A 614 -10.92 0.32 18.56
N SER A 615 -11.65 0.75 19.60
CA SER A 615 -11.08 1.59 20.67
C SER A 615 -9.98 0.91 21.50
N ARG A 616 -9.75 -0.40 21.33
CA ARG A 616 -8.70 -1.18 22.00
C ARG A 616 -7.48 -1.42 21.11
N GLY A 617 -7.53 -1.06 19.83
CA GLY A 617 -6.44 -1.28 18.87
C GLY A 617 -6.52 -2.60 18.12
N HIS A 618 -7.69 -3.26 18.08
CA HIS A 618 -7.89 -4.46 17.26
C HIS A 618 -8.59 -4.13 15.94
N ILE A 619 -8.17 -4.76 14.85
CA ILE A 619 -8.83 -4.63 13.55
C ILE A 619 -10.18 -5.34 13.63
N LYS A 620 -11.27 -4.61 13.37
CA LYS A 620 -12.63 -5.13 13.39
C LYS A 620 -13.32 -4.85 12.06
N LYS A 621 -14.03 -5.85 11.53
CA LYS A 621 -14.98 -5.67 10.44
C LYS A 621 -16.35 -5.35 11.01
N TYR A 622 -16.83 -4.16 10.73
CA TYR A 622 -18.16 -3.68 11.07
C TYR A 622 -19.17 -4.10 9.99
N THR A 623 -20.39 -4.36 10.43
CA THR A 623 -21.54 -4.69 9.57
C THR A 623 -22.00 -3.50 8.74
N GLY A 624 -21.83 -2.28 9.24
CA GLY A 624 -22.19 -1.03 8.56
C GLY A 624 -21.91 0.19 9.42
N GLY A 625 -22.36 1.35 8.96
CA GLY A 625 -22.12 2.64 9.63
C GLY A 625 -22.74 2.73 11.03
N LEU A 626 -23.90 2.10 11.26
CA LEU A 626 -24.57 2.11 12.56
C LEU A 626 -23.78 1.38 13.66
N GLU A 627 -23.02 0.35 13.32
CA GLU A 627 -22.18 -0.36 14.30
C GLU A 627 -20.99 0.50 14.74
N ILE A 628 -20.36 1.21 13.80
CA ILE A 628 -19.32 2.20 14.10
C ILE A 628 -19.90 3.30 14.99
N LEU A 629 -21.10 3.79 14.69
CA LEU A 629 -21.78 4.81 15.48
C LEU A 629 -22.02 4.36 16.93
N ARG A 630 -22.55 3.15 17.14
CA ARG A 630 -22.81 2.61 18.50
C ARG A 630 -21.53 2.44 19.31
N GLU A 631 -20.47 1.94 18.67
CA GLU A 631 -19.17 1.81 19.32
C GLU A 631 -18.61 3.19 19.69
N PHE A 632 -18.60 4.13 18.76
CA PHE A 632 -18.19 5.51 19.01
C PHE A 632 -18.99 6.15 20.15
N PHE A 633 -20.31 6.02 20.14
CA PHE A 633 -21.19 6.58 21.17
C PHE A 633 -20.82 6.09 22.57
N SER A 634 -20.61 4.78 22.71
CA SER A 634 -20.25 4.16 23.99
C SER A 634 -18.93 4.73 24.51
N VAL A 635 -17.90 4.81 23.66
CA VAL A 635 -16.59 5.34 24.03
C VAL A 635 -16.67 6.84 24.34
N ARG A 636 -17.46 7.60 23.57
CA ARG A 636 -17.62 9.04 23.78
C ARG A 636 -18.33 9.34 25.11
N LEU A 637 -19.35 8.56 25.46
CA LEU A 637 -20.05 8.66 26.74
C LEU A 637 -19.10 8.44 27.93
N GLU A 638 -18.25 7.41 27.87
CA GLU A 638 -17.22 7.17 28.90
C GLU A 638 -16.26 8.36 29.04
N HIS A 639 -15.85 8.99 27.93
CA HIS A 639 -14.98 10.16 27.97
C HIS A 639 -15.70 11.40 28.54
N TYR A 640 -17.00 11.57 28.27
CA TYR A 640 -17.81 12.59 28.94
C TYR A 640 -17.91 12.37 30.45
N MET A 641 -17.89 11.12 30.93
CA MET A 641 -17.87 10.81 32.38
C MET A 641 -16.50 11.01 33.02
N LYS A 642 -15.41 10.81 32.26
CA LYS A 642 -14.03 11.04 32.73
C LYS A 642 -13.70 12.52 32.87
N ARG A 643 -14.30 13.36 32.03
CA ARG A 643 -14.17 14.82 32.03
C ARG A 643 -15.03 15.45 33.11
#